data_AF-A0A135LXX1-F1
#
_entry.id   AF-A0A135LXX1-F1
#
_cell.length_a   1.000
_cell.length_b   1.000
_cell.length_c   1.000
_cell.angle_alpha   90.00
_cell.angle_beta   90.00
_cell.angle_gamma   90.00
#
_symmetry.space_group_name_H-M   'P 1'
#
loop_
_entity.id
_entity.type
_entity.pdbx_description
1 polymer ?
#
loop_
_entity_poly.entity_id
_entity_poly.type
_entity_poly.pdbx_seq_one_letter_code
_entity_poly.pdbx_strand_id
1 'polypeptide(L)'
;MAALQTVEVPHLGGIKAGYAFSKDHYDPSKPTCVLMNSMCMTVSLYRDQFNNRALTDAMNLLAIEPLGHGSTSSPSEHFTYWDSAHMALQVMDHFGIQKAFALGTSQGGWIVTRMALLAPERILGLMPLGTSMDYESLDSRSKGCWDPAANLMVFYEKWTSPSATPGFIVDDVWCGLVGGIGFGAHADETKSAFWTQTLKEVYKGDEGRKKVRMALNCLLERDGLLLRIGDIKCPVYWLQGTEDTPFGRIVPAEQIQRFTSSVEAKLVMIEGGAHYLNATNPKEVDEALLDLLEYKTITVLAFVTVCLRLLARYERAQKLWWDDYMIIFSMLWNLVVVGFIYAMIQKGMGLHASTIPPEDVVLIAKYLVVAEVLYVFNLVWTKLSILLMYYRIFRFPYFKTWAYIIGIFVILWVICITFLFIFICVPVQKLWYPQIPGRCINQVATWVANAVSTIATDVAILLLPIPQVWKLQLRIEEKIAVSIAFSLGFFVVFASAYRFSVLFSYTPTDSSYTLAPTVGWTAIEMAAGIVSANLPTLRPAFHFGARMLGIQGRVLALFRSTNRTTAKSSDNVTQPSGAAESTAAIIQHTKHPKRHSFYQLPDDPNPVGEQSRMDTSFRPDYDNSKTYTNVLGPKIGDHSDGDEVPLTEIRVNKEFTQTTH
;
A
#
# COMPACT_ATOMS: atom_id res chain seq x y z
N MET A 1 15.63 20.95 20.63
CA MET A 1 16.02 22.06 19.74
C MET A 1 14.90 22.38 18.77
N ALA A 2 14.69 23.66 18.47
CA ALA A 2 13.73 24.09 17.46
C ALA A 2 14.14 23.66 16.04
N ALA A 3 13.22 23.74 15.09
CA ALA A 3 13.53 23.50 13.68
C ALA A 3 14.65 24.45 13.20
N LEU A 4 15.61 23.89 12.45
CA LEU A 4 16.67 24.67 11.81
C LEU A 4 16.22 25.28 10.48
N GLN A 5 15.22 24.66 9.85
CA GLN A 5 14.68 25.08 8.57
C GLN A 5 13.35 25.82 8.77
N THR A 6 13.13 26.81 7.92
CA THR A 6 11.88 27.58 7.89
C THR A 6 11.44 27.81 6.47
N VAL A 7 10.13 27.89 6.26
CA VAL A 7 9.51 28.21 4.97
C VAL A 7 8.56 29.39 5.13
N GLU A 8 8.50 30.27 4.14
CA GLU A 8 7.53 31.37 4.12
C GLU A 8 6.22 30.92 3.48
N VAL A 9 5.11 31.21 4.15
CA VAL A 9 3.75 30.94 3.67
C VAL A 9 2.88 32.19 3.80
N PRO A 10 1.96 32.45 2.86
CA PRO A 10 1.26 33.74 2.76
C PRO A 10 0.24 34.00 3.87
N HIS A 11 -0.23 32.97 4.60
CA HIS A 11 -1.21 33.14 5.67
C HIS A 11 -0.75 34.17 6.71
N LEU A 12 -1.69 34.94 7.27
CA LEU A 12 -1.44 36.05 8.22
C LEU A 12 -0.38 37.08 7.77
N GLY A 13 -0.25 37.32 6.47
CA GLY A 13 0.64 38.34 5.92
C GLY A 13 2.09 37.90 5.77
N GLY A 14 2.39 36.61 5.87
CA GLY A 14 3.74 36.06 5.67
C GLY A 14 4.29 35.36 6.90
N ILE A 15 3.75 34.18 7.24
CA ILE A 15 4.28 33.36 8.32
C ILE A 15 5.58 32.69 7.88
N LYS A 16 6.59 32.73 8.75
CA LYS A 16 7.80 31.92 8.62
C LYS A 16 7.64 30.67 9.48
N ALA A 17 7.25 29.56 8.87
CA ALA A 17 6.94 28.29 9.53
C ALA A 17 8.19 27.43 9.71
N GLY A 18 8.51 27.03 10.94
CA GLY A 18 9.56 26.08 11.26
C GLY A 18 9.14 24.65 10.91
N TYR A 19 10.03 23.89 10.25
CA TYR A 19 9.76 22.51 9.86
C TYR A 19 11.02 21.63 9.85
N ALA A 20 10.82 20.31 9.82
CA ALA A 20 11.89 19.34 9.61
C ALA A 20 11.37 18.10 8.86
N PHE A 21 12.23 17.51 8.01
CA PHE A 21 12.00 16.21 7.37
C PHE A 21 12.83 15.13 8.03
N SER A 22 12.32 13.90 8.10
CA SER A 22 13.05 12.75 8.68
C SER A 22 14.38 12.40 8.00
N LYS A 23 14.56 12.74 6.72
CA LYS A 23 15.82 12.54 5.98
C LYS A 23 16.39 13.84 5.40
N ASP A 24 16.01 14.98 5.98
CA ASP A 24 16.39 16.33 5.53
C ASP A 24 15.96 16.70 4.09
N HIS A 25 15.20 15.84 3.42
CA HIS A 25 14.63 16.09 2.09
C HIS A 25 13.28 15.40 1.95
N TYR A 26 12.48 15.90 1.00
CA TYR A 26 11.23 15.31 0.58
C TYR A 26 11.45 14.32 -0.58
N ASP A 27 10.89 13.11 -0.47
CA ASP A 27 10.89 12.10 -1.53
C ASP A 27 9.47 11.93 -2.11
N PRO A 28 9.18 12.44 -3.33
CA PRO A 28 7.85 12.37 -3.91
C PRO A 28 7.38 10.94 -4.26
N SER A 29 8.26 9.92 -4.19
CA SER A 29 7.88 8.52 -4.39
C SER A 29 7.20 7.89 -3.17
N LYS A 30 7.27 8.55 -2.01
CA LYS A 30 6.74 8.04 -0.74
C LYS A 30 5.48 8.80 -0.30
N PRO A 31 4.56 8.13 0.42
CA PRO A 31 3.50 8.82 1.14
C PRO A 31 4.11 9.77 2.18
N THR A 32 3.37 10.82 2.55
CA THR A 32 3.83 11.78 3.56
C THR A 32 2.90 11.78 4.77
N CYS A 33 3.48 11.86 5.97
CA CYS A 33 2.76 12.13 7.21
C CYS A 33 3.22 13.48 7.77
N VAL A 34 2.26 14.40 7.97
CA VAL A 34 2.48 15.67 8.65
C VAL A 34 2.37 15.46 10.15
N LEU A 35 3.40 15.86 10.89
CA LEU A 35 3.49 15.72 12.34
C LEU A 35 3.36 17.09 13.00
N MET A 36 2.40 17.26 13.90
CA MET A 36 2.13 18.54 14.57
C MET A 36 2.40 18.47 16.07
N ASN A 37 3.29 19.32 16.58
CA ASN A 37 3.81 19.22 17.96
C ASN A 37 2.75 19.56 19.04
N SER A 38 2.95 18.97 20.23
CA SER A 38 2.30 19.39 21.47
C SER A 38 2.64 20.83 21.86
N MET A 39 1.88 21.37 22.82
CA MET A 39 2.12 22.69 23.39
C MET A 39 3.54 22.81 23.97
N CYS A 40 4.19 23.94 23.71
CA CYS A 40 5.55 24.24 24.12
C CYS A 40 6.62 23.25 23.63
N MET A 41 6.31 22.36 22.69
CA MET A 41 7.28 21.44 22.10
C MET A 41 7.80 21.95 20.75
N THR A 42 8.85 21.30 20.25
CA THR A 42 9.48 21.57 18.94
C THR A 42 9.51 20.30 18.11
N VAL A 43 10.00 20.36 16.86
CA VAL A 43 10.19 19.15 16.02
C VAL A 43 11.02 18.05 16.69
N SER A 44 11.81 18.38 17.73
CA SER A 44 12.54 17.40 18.54
C SER A 44 11.63 16.41 19.27
N LEU A 45 10.33 16.70 19.42
CA LEU A 45 9.36 15.76 19.98
C LEU A 45 9.25 14.49 19.14
N TYR A 46 9.53 14.57 17.84
CA TYR A 46 9.44 13.46 16.88
C TYR A 46 10.79 12.79 16.58
N ARG A 47 11.80 12.97 17.45
CA ARG A 47 13.14 12.43 17.24
C ARG A 47 13.14 10.90 17.10
N ASP A 48 12.34 10.20 17.89
CA ASP A 48 12.25 8.74 17.83
C ASP A 48 11.66 8.27 16.49
N GLN A 49 10.56 8.91 16.04
CA GLN A 49 9.97 8.66 14.72
C GLN A 49 10.97 8.93 13.59
N PHE A 50 11.74 10.02 13.68
CA PHE A 50 12.76 10.36 12.68
C PHE A 50 13.93 9.36 12.66
N ASN A 51 14.23 8.72 13.79
CA ASN A 51 15.29 7.71 13.89
C ASN A 51 14.82 6.31 13.50
N ASN A 52 13.51 6.07 13.39
CA ASN A 52 12.97 4.78 12.97
C ASN A 52 13.13 4.58 11.45
N ARG A 53 14.06 3.69 11.07
CA ARG A 53 14.32 3.38 9.65
C ARG A 53 13.13 2.72 8.96
N ALA A 54 12.41 1.82 9.63
CA ALA A 54 11.25 1.18 9.01
C ALA A 54 10.20 2.23 8.62
N LEU A 55 9.95 3.20 9.50
CA LEU A 55 9.01 4.28 9.25
C LEU A 55 9.52 5.25 8.17
N THR A 56 10.78 5.70 8.25
CA THR A 56 11.36 6.68 7.31
C THR A 56 11.75 6.10 5.94
N ASP A 57 11.85 4.78 5.84
CA ASP A 57 11.92 4.07 4.56
C ASP A 57 10.55 3.97 3.91
N ALA A 58 9.48 3.78 4.71
CA ALA A 58 8.10 3.67 4.22
C ALA A 58 7.43 5.01 3.86
N MET A 59 7.72 6.10 4.59
CA MET A 59 7.08 7.40 4.38
C MET A 59 8.00 8.60 4.63
N ASN A 60 7.66 9.75 4.04
CA ASN A 60 8.19 11.04 4.46
C ASN A 60 7.52 11.46 5.77
N LEU A 61 8.31 11.88 6.76
CA LEU A 61 7.78 12.53 7.94
C LEU A 61 8.11 14.01 7.87
N LEU A 62 7.07 14.84 7.86
CA LEU A 62 7.17 16.30 7.83
C LEU A 62 6.67 16.85 9.17
N ALA A 63 7.59 17.14 10.09
CA ALA A 63 7.22 17.82 11.34
C ALA A 63 7.13 19.33 11.12
N ILE A 64 6.03 19.93 11.58
CA ILE A 64 5.78 21.37 11.47
C ILE A 64 5.61 21.92 12.89
N GLU A 65 6.25 23.06 13.16
CA GLU A 65 6.09 23.78 14.43
C GLU A 65 4.89 24.72 14.33
N PRO A 66 3.86 24.57 15.20
CA PRO A 66 2.70 25.45 15.18
C PRO A 66 3.07 26.92 15.41
N LEU A 67 2.13 27.83 15.12
CA LEU A 67 2.24 29.21 15.59
C LEU A 67 2.41 29.23 17.12
N GLY A 68 3.28 30.10 17.64
CA GLY A 68 3.62 30.11 19.07
C GLY A 68 4.73 29.13 19.50
N HIS A 69 5.32 28.37 18.58
CA HIS A 69 6.23 27.27 18.90
C HIS A 69 7.51 27.29 18.05
N GLY A 70 8.59 26.78 18.65
CA GLY A 70 9.90 26.64 17.99
C GLY A 70 10.35 27.86 17.21
N SER A 71 10.79 27.64 15.97
CA SER A 71 11.27 28.65 15.03
C SER A 71 10.16 29.33 14.24
N THR A 72 8.90 28.93 14.42
CA THR A 72 7.77 29.56 13.74
C THR A 72 7.54 30.99 14.24
N SER A 73 7.36 31.93 13.32
CA SER A 73 7.06 33.34 13.61
C SER A 73 6.03 33.91 12.64
N SER A 74 5.21 34.84 13.12
CA SER A 74 4.12 35.48 12.39
C SER A 74 4.19 37.00 12.54
N PRO A 75 3.92 37.78 11.49
CA PRO A 75 3.72 39.23 11.61
C PRO A 75 2.46 39.58 12.42
N SER A 76 1.42 38.74 12.36
CA SER A 76 0.23 38.88 13.19
C SER A 76 0.52 38.46 14.63
N GLU A 77 0.18 39.34 15.57
CA GLU A 77 0.28 39.05 17.01
C GLU A 77 -0.82 38.10 17.50
N HIS A 78 -1.94 38.02 16.79
CA HIS A 78 -3.10 37.18 17.16
C HIS A 78 -3.34 36.07 16.14
N PHE A 79 -3.58 34.86 16.64
CA PHE A 79 -3.86 33.67 15.84
C PHE A 79 -4.55 32.61 16.70
N THR A 80 -5.05 31.57 16.04
CA THR A 80 -5.75 30.41 16.63
C THR A 80 -5.18 29.10 16.10
N TYR A 81 -5.71 27.96 16.56
CA TYR A 81 -5.38 26.65 15.99
C TYR A 81 -5.83 26.49 14.52
N TRP A 82 -6.85 27.23 14.07
CA TRP A 82 -7.24 27.25 12.66
C TRP A 82 -6.15 27.85 11.78
N ASP A 83 -5.47 28.89 12.27
CA ASP A 83 -4.36 29.52 11.55
C ASP A 83 -3.15 28.59 11.43
N SER A 84 -2.87 27.81 12.47
CA SER A 84 -1.82 26.79 12.41
C SER A 84 -2.17 25.68 11.43
N ALA A 85 -3.46 25.30 11.32
CA ALA A 85 -3.91 24.31 10.34
C ALA A 85 -3.81 24.85 8.89
N HIS A 86 -4.22 26.10 8.65
CA HIS A 86 -4.05 26.76 7.35
C HIS A 86 -2.58 26.88 6.96
N MET A 87 -1.73 27.32 7.89
CA MET A 87 -0.28 27.38 7.71
C MET A 87 0.28 26.00 7.32
N ALA A 88 -0.10 24.93 8.03
CA ALA A 88 0.39 23.58 7.75
C ALA A 88 0.00 23.10 6.33
N LEU A 89 -1.22 23.39 5.88
CA LEU A 89 -1.66 23.09 4.51
C LEU A 89 -0.85 23.89 3.46
N GLN A 90 -0.49 25.14 3.74
CA GLN A 90 0.36 25.94 2.85
C GLN A 90 1.83 25.47 2.85
N VAL A 91 2.32 24.96 3.98
CA VAL A 91 3.64 24.30 4.02
C VAL A 91 3.63 23.06 3.12
N MET A 92 2.54 22.27 3.13
CA MET A 92 2.39 21.16 2.19
C MET A 92 2.41 21.65 0.73
N ASP A 93 1.71 22.74 0.42
CA ASP A 93 1.68 23.33 -0.93
C ASP A 93 3.07 23.75 -1.40
N HIS A 94 3.87 24.36 -0.51
CA HIS A 94 5.24 24.78 -0.81
C HIS A 94 6.12 23.60 -1.28
N PHE A 95 5.99 22.43 -0.67
CA PHE A 95 6.73 21.23 -1.05
C PHE A 95 6.04 20.40 -2.15
N GLY A 96 4.90 20.86 -2.68
CA GLY A 96 4.13 20.13 -3.69
C GLY A 96 3.42 18.88 -3.15
N ILE A 97 3.21 18.78 -1.83
CA ILE A 97 2.55 17.65 -1.19
C ILE A 97 1.03 17.81 -1.32
N GLN A 98 0.44 17.09 -2.27
CA GLN A 98 -1.00 17.19 -2.55
C GLN A 98 -1.85 16.49 -1.49
N LYS A 99 -1.40 15.33 -1.00
CA LYS A 99 -2.11 14.51 -0.01
C LYS A 99 -1.15 14.01 1.06
N ALA A 100 -1.61 13.94 2.30
CA ALA A 100 -0.81 13.46 3.43
C ALA A 100 -1.68 12.77 4.49
N PHE A 101 -1.07 11.91 5.29
CA PHE A 101 -1.58 11.56 6.61
C PHE A 101 -1.24 12.68 7.60
N ALA A 102 -1.99 12.78 8.69
CA ALA A 102 -1.75 13.82 9.68
C ALA A 102 -1.78 13.24 11.09
N LEU A 103 -0.70 13.41 11.84
CA LEU A 103 -0.54 13.00 13.23
C LEU A 103 -0.32 14.23 14.10
N GLY A 104 -1.01 14.28 15.24
CA GLY A 104 -0.81 15.37 16.19
C GLY A 104 -1.01 14.95 17.63
N THR A 105 -0.06 15.34 18.48
CA THR A 105 -0.09 15.08 19.92
C THR A 105 -0.64 16.27 20.68
N SER A 106 -1.51 16.06 21.67
CA SER A 106 -2.10 17.14 22.49
C SER A 106 -2.73 18.21 21.58
N GLN A 107 -2.36 19.50 21.70
CA GLN A 107 -2.78 20.58 20.79
C GLN A 107 -2.62 20.22 19.30
N GLY A 108 -1.60 19.43 18.97
CA GLY A 108 -1.35 18.97 17.61
C GLY A 108 -2.54 18.20 17.07
N GLY A 109 -3.22 17.40 17.90
CA GLY A 109 -4.44 16.66 17.58
C GLY A 109 -5.58 17.57 17.12
N TRP A 110 -5.80 18.68 17.82
CA TRP A 110 -6.76 19.71 17.42
C TRP A 110 -6.40 20.39 16.09
N ILE A 111 -5.11 20.61 15.84
CA ILE A 111 -4.63 21.25 14.61
C ILE A 111 -4.79 20.31 13.42
N VAL A 112 -4.36 19.04 13.54
CA VAL A 112 -4.49 18.07 12.44
C VAL A 112 -5.95 17.73 12.14
N THR A 113 -6.81 17.74 13.15
CA THR A 113 -8.27 17.59 12.95
C THR A 113 -8.83 18.77 12.16
N ARG A 114 -8.40 20.00 12.48
CA ARG A 114 -8.76 21.19 11.69
C ARG A 114 -8.22 21.13 10.26
N MET A 115 -7.02 20.59 10.04
CA MET A 115 -6.51 20.35 8.68
C MET A 115 -7.45 19.43 7.89
N ALA A 116 -7.92 18.34 8.52
CA ALA A 116 -8.86 17.41 7.89
C ALA A 116 -10.25 18.02 7.64
N LEU A 117 -10.71 18.95 8.49
CA LEU A 117 -11.94 19.72 8.25
C LEU A 117 -11.79 20.74 7.12
N LEU A 118 -10.65 21.43 7.05
CA LEU A 118 -10.37 22.46 6.03
C LEU A 118 -10.11 21.84 4.65
N ALA A 119 -9.47 20.67 4.60
CA ALA A 119 -9.06 20.02 3.36
C ALA A 119 -9.31 18.49 3.40
N PRO A 120 -10.58 18.05 3.46
CA PRO A 120 -10.93 16.64 3.63
C PRO A 120 -10.39 15.73 2.51
N GLU A 121 -10.25 16.26 1.29
CA GLU A 121 -9.71 15.53 0.13
C GLU A 121 -8.18 15.37 0.14
N ARG A 122 -7.50 16.14 0.99
CA ARG A 122 -6.03 16.15 1.11
C ARG A 122 -5.53 15.31 2.28
N ILE A 123 -6.33 15.17 3.34
CA ILE A 123 -5.93 14.37 4.51
C ILE A 123 -6.41 12.93 4.34
N LEU A 124 -5.46 12.00 4.17
CA LEU A 124 -5.71 10.58 3.86
C LEU A 124 -6.09 9.73 5.08
N GLY A 125 -5.66 10.17 6.26
CA GLY A 125 -5.92 9.57 7.55
C GLY A 125 -5.41 10.48 8.67
N LEU A 126 -6.06 10.40 9.81
CA LEU A 126 -5.87 11.26 10.98
C LEU A 126 -5.43 10.40 12.16
N MET A 127 -4.39 10.84 12.87
CA MET A 127 -3.88 10.17 14.07
C MET A 127 -3.75 11.16 15.24
N PRO A 128 -4.84 11.40 15.98
CA PRO A 128 -4.79 12.17 17.21
C PRO A 128 -4.14 11.35 18.33
N LEU A 129 -3.19 11.95 19.06
CA LEU A 129 -2.48 11.31 20.17
C LEU A 129 -2.68 12.11 21.45
N GLY A 130 -3.07 11.46 22.56
CA GLY A 130 -3.13 12.09 23.88
C GLY A 130 -3.83 13.45 23.85
N THR A 131 -5.05 13.49 23.31
CA THR A 131 -5.74 14.74 22.97
C THR A 131 -7.20 14.70 23.39
N SER A 132 -7.95 15.76 23.08
CA SER A 132 -9.41 15.79 23.14
C SER A 132 -9.95 16.60 21.95
N MET A 133 -11.25 16.53 21.70
CA MET A 133 -11.97 17.32 20.69
C MET A 133 -12.92 18.32 21.36
N ASP A 134 -12.85 18.44 22.68
CA ASP A 134 -13.59 19.43 23.45
C ASP A 134 -12.70 20.67 23.68
N TYR A 135 -13.30 21.76 24.16
CA TYR A 135 -12.58 22.93 24.68
C TYR A 135 -12.39 22.85 26.20
N GLU A 136 -12.50 21.63 26.74
CA GLU A 136 -12.37 21.32 28.17
C GLU A 136 -13.51 21.96 28.95
N SER A 137 -14.72 21.70 28.45
CA SER A 137 -15.98 22.11 29.05
C SER A 137 -16.14 21.54 30.46
N LEU A 138 -17.16 22.00 31.17
CA LEU A 138 -17.53 21.44 32.47
C LEU A 138 -17.77 19.93 32.41
N ASP A 139 -18.32 19.41 31.30
CA ASP A 139 -18.56 17.99 31.11
C ASP A 139 -17.25 17.18 31.10
N SER A 140 -16.28 17.56 30.24
CA SER A 140 -14.97 16.90 30.20
C SER A 140 -14.23 16.98 31.53
N ARG A 141 -14.28 18.13 32.21
CA ARG A 141 -13.66 18.30 33.54
C ARG A 141 -14.31 17.43 34.61
N SER A 142 -15.65 17.27 34.58
CA SER A 142 -16.37 16.38 35.49
C SER A 142 -15.98 14.90 35.32
N LYS A 143 -15.45 14.55 34.14
CA LYS A 143 -14.94 13.21 33.78
C LYS A 143 -13.45 13.03 34.06
N GLY A 144 -12.82 13.99 34.74
CA GLY A 144 -11.43 13.93 35.16
C GLY A 144 -10.43 14.54 34.18
N CYS A 145 -10.87 15.25 33.13
CA CYS A 145 -9.95 16.07 32.35
C CYS A 145 -9.47 17.29 33.16
N TRP A 146 -8.28 17.76 32.84
CA TRP A 146 -7.68 18.93 33.49
C TRP A 146 -8.45 20.23 33.30
N ASP A 147 -8.21 21.19 34.19
CA ASP A 147 -8.72 22.56 34.09
C ASP A 147 -7.60 23.53 33.68
N PRO A 148 -7.43 23.82 32.37
CA PRO A 148 -6.32 24.64 31.91
C PRO A 148 -6.38 26.05 32.48
N ALA A 149 -7.57 26.62 32.72
CA ALA A 149 -7.68 27.98 33.27
C ALA A 149 -7.16 28.04 34.72
N ALA A 150 -7.55 27.08 35.56
CA ALA A 150 -7.09 27.01 36.94
C ALA A 150 -5.56 26.85 37.06
N ASN A 151 -4.95 26.13 36.13
CA ASN A 151 -3.52 25.85 36.17
C ASN A 151 -2.65 26.90 35.46
N LEU A 152 -3.16 27.57 34.42
CA LEU A 152 -2.33 28.36 33.50
C LEU A 152 -2.56 29.88 33.57
N MET A 153 -3.68 30.35 34.13
CA MET A 153 -4.00 31.78 34.18
C MET A 153 -2.93 32.61 34.90
N VAL A 154 -2.34 32.08 35.97
CA VAL A 154 -1.25 32.75 36.71
C VAL A 154 -0.04 33.05 35.82
N PHE A 155 0.29 32.17 34.88
CA PHE A 155 1.39 32.37 33.93
C PHE A 155 0.99 33.36 32.84
N TYR A 156 -0.24 33.24 32.33
CA TYR A 156 -0.77 34.16 31.34
C TYR A 156 -0.75 35.62 31.84
N GLU A 157 -1.24 35.85 33.05
CA GLU A 157 -1.23 37.16 33.70
C GLU A 157 0.20 37.66 33.92
N LYS A 158 1.09 36.79 34.44
CA LYS A 158 2.50 37.11 34.66
C LYS A 158 3.23 37.55 33.38
N TRP A 159 2.89 36.96 32.23
CA TRP A 159 3.53 37.30 30.95
C TRP A 159 2.83 38.42 30.19
N THR A 160 1.67 38.88 30.68
CA THR A 160 0.95 40.01 30.12
C THR A 160 1.61 41.30 30.61
N SER A 161 2.32 41.97 29.70
CA SER A 161 3.00 43.23 29.95
C SER A 161 2.84 44.16 28.75
N PRO A 162 2.48 45.45 28.98
CA PRO A 162 2.44 46.47 27.94
C PRO A 162 3.85 46.99 27.58
N SER A 163 4.84 46.72 28.42
CA SER A 163 6.23 47.14 28.22
C SER A 163 7.08 46.03 27.61
N ALA A 164 8.12 46.42 26.87
CA ALA A 164 9.09 45.49 26.28
C ALA A 164 9.86 44.73 27.37
N THR A 165 10.10 43.43 27.14
CA THR A 165 10.79 42.55 28.10
C THR A 165 12.01 41.87 27.47
N PRO A 166 13.08 42.60 27.11
CA PRO A 166 14.26 42.02 26.45
C PRO A 166 15.00 40.97 27.30
N GLY A 167 14.90 41.06 28.63
CA GLY A 167 15.47 40.10 29.57
C GLY A 167 14.55 38.94 29.94
N PHE A 168 13.38 38.80 29.31
CA PHE A 168 12.47 37.69 29.60
C PHE A 168 13.13 36.35 29.29
N ILE A 169 12.98 35.39 30.20
CA ILE A 169 13.27 33.97 30.00
C ILE A 169 12.17 33.21 30.73
N VAL A 170 11.60 32.19 30.08
CA VAL A 170 10.58 31.36 30.70
C VAL A 170 11.12 30.68 31.97
N ASP A 171 10.33 30.67 33.03
CA ASP A 171 10.76 30.21 34.35
C ASP A 171 10.85 28.69 34.46
N ASP A 172 11.69 28.22 35.39
CA ASP A 172 11.90 26.79 35.63
C ASP A 172 10.63 26.07 36.12
N VAL A 173 9.73 26.79 36.78
CA VAL A 173 8.44 26.24 37.23
C VAL A 173 7.58 25.88 36.01
N TRP A 174 7.51 26.77 35.02
CA TRP A 174 6.84 26.47 33.76
C TRP A 174 7.48 25.29 33.02
N CYS A 175 8.82 25.27 32.91
CA CYS A 175 9.53 24.16 32.27
C CYS A 175 9.23 22.82 32.94
N GLY A 176 9.24 22.78 34.28
CA GLY A 176 8.88 21.61 35.06
C GLY A 176 7.43 21.18 34.86
N LEU A 177 6.49 22.13 34.82
CA LEU A 177 5.07 21.85 34.57
C LEU A 177 4.85 21.21 33.19
N VAL A 178 5.43 21.80 32.15
CA VAL A 178 5.31 21.32 30.76
C VAL A 178 5.92 19.92 30.60
N GLY A 179 7.09 19.67 31.21
CA GLY A 179 7.73 18.36 31.19
C GLY A 179 6.96 17.32 32.00
N GLY A 180 6.47 17.69 33.19
CA GLY A 180 5.73 16.81 34.09
C GLY A 180 4.38 16.36 33.53
N ILE A 181 3.59 17.29 32.98
CA ILE A 181 2.31 16.95 32.32
C ILE A 181 2.56 16.06 31.10
N GLY A 182 3.59 16.40 30.32
CA GLY A 182 3.91 15.74 29.06
C GLY A 182 4.41 14.30 29.21
N PHE A 183 5.53 14.13 29.91
CA PHE A 183 6.23 12.85 30.01
C PHE A 183 5.77 12.01 31.21
N GLY A 184 5.15 12.62 32.23
CA GLY A 184 4.72 11.91 33.43
C GLY A 184 5.87 11.13 34.07
N ALA A 185 5.62 9.85 34.37
CA ALA A 185 6.63 8.93 34.92
C ALA A 185 7.81 8.63 33.98
N HIS A 186 7.72 8.98 32.69
CA HIS A 186 8.78 8.80 31.68
C HIS A 186 9.74 9.99 31.59
N ALA A 187 9.55 11.00 32.45
CA ALA A 187 10.50 12.10 32.61
C ALA A 187 11.78 11.59 33.28
N ASP A 188 12.88 11.58 32.53
CA ASP A 188 14.22 11.36 33.09
C ASP A 188 14.98 12.70 33.17
N GLU A 189 16.10 12.72 33.92
CA GLU A 189 16.89 13.93 34.14
C GLU A 189 17.45 14.52 32.83
N THR A 190 17.88 13.65 31.90
CA THR A 190 18.46 14.08 30.62
C THR A 190 17.40 14.73 29.72
N LYS A 191 16.22 14.09 29.64
CA LYS A 191 15.07 14.57 28.89
C LYS A 191 14.55 15.87 29.48
N SER A 192 14.45 15.96 30.80
CA SER A 192 14.01 17.17 31.52
C SER A 192 15.00 18.33 31.32
N ALA A 193 16.31 18.08 31.39
CA ALA A 193 17.33 19.09 31.14
C ALA A 193 17.29 19.58 29.68
N PHE A 194 17.17 18.65 28.72
CA PHE A 194 17.06 18.98 27.30
C PHE A 194 15.85 19.86 26.99
N TRP A 195 14.68 19.52 27.52
CA TRP A 195 13.46 20.31 27.29
C TRP A 195 13.49 21.64 28.03
N THR A 196 14.00 21.69 29.26
CA THR A 196 14.20 22.95 29.99
C THR A 196 15.10 23.90 29.22
N GLN A 197 16.23 23.42 28.69
CA GLN A 197 17.12 24.21 27.86
C GLN A 197 16.42 24.66 26.56
N THR A 198 15.72 23.74 25.89
CA THR A 198 15.01 24.05 24.64
C THR A 198 13.93 25.11 24.85
N LEU A 199 13.13 25.00 25.92
CA LEU A 199 12.08 25.96 26.26
C LEU A 199 12.65 27.35 26.55
N LYS A 200 13.72 27.43 27.37
CA LYS A 200 14.40 28.69 27.66
C LYS A 200 15.00 29.34 26.42
N GLU A 201 15.47 28.56 25.47
CA GLU A 201 16.02 29.07 24.21
C GLU A 201 14.91 29.60 23.28
N VAL A 202 13.78 28.89 23.18
CA VAL A 202 12.63 29.30 22.35
C VAL A 202 11.91 30.50 22.95
N TYR A 203 11.75 30.54 24.28
CA TYR A 203 10.96 31.53 24.99
C TYR A 203 11.86 32.48 25.79
N LYS A 204 12.71 33.22 25.07
CA LYS A 204 13.52 34.33 25.60
C LYS A 204 13.28 35.64 24.86
N GLY A 205 13.54 36.74 25.54
CA GLY A 205 13.32 38.09 25.03
C GLY A 205 11.83 38.44 24.85
N ASP A 206 11.58 39.60 24.26
CA ASP A 206 10.21 40.11 24.09
C ASP A 206 9.39 39.23 23.13
N GLU A 207 10.01 38.77 22.04
CA GLU A 207 9.40 37.83 21.11
C GLU A 207 9.06 36.49 21.77
N GLY A 208 9.98 35.92 22.56
CA GLY A 208 9.73 34.68 23.29
C GLY A 208 8.57 34.81 24.28
N ARG A 209 8.49 35.94 25.00
CA ARG A 209 7.37 36.23 25.92
C ARG A 209 6.03 36.30 25.17
N LYS A 210 5.96 37.10 24.09
CA LYS A 210 4.74 37.24 23.27
C LYS A 210 4.32 35.89 22.71
N LYS A 211 5.29 35.12 22.22
CA LYS A 211 5.10 33.78 21.64
C LYS A 211 4.51 32.81 22.67
N VAL A 212 5.09 32.67 23.85
CA VAL A 212 4.56 31.75 24.89
C VAL A 212 3.19 32.21 25.37
N ARG A 213 3.01 33.52 25.62
CA ARG A 213 1.71 34.08 26.03
C ARG A 213 0.61 33.78 25.00
N MET A 214 0.89 33.96 23.71
CA MET A 214 -0.10 33.69 22.66
C MET A 214 -0.38 32.20 22.51
N ALA A 215 0.62 31.33 22.67
CA ALA A 215 0.39 29.88 22.74
C ALA A 215 -0.57 29.49 23.88
N LEU A 216 -0.44 30.12 25.05
CA LEU A 216 -1.38 29.94 26.17
C LEU A 216 -2.76 30.49 25.83
N ASN A 217 -2.84 31.65 25.19
CA ASN A 217 -4.11 32.24 24.78
C ASN A 217 -4.88 31.28 23.84
N CYS A 218 -4.20 30.73 22.83
CA CYS A 218 -4.76 29.75 21.92
C CYS A 218 -5.30 28.52 22.65
N LEU A 219 -4.59 28.04 23.67
CA LEU A 219 -5.07 26.94 24.49
C LEU A 219 -6.31 27.40 25.27
N LEU A 220 -6.21 28.42 26.12
CA LEU A 220 -7.28 28.88 27.02
C LEU A 220 -8.59 29.26 26.30
N GLU A 221 -8.49 29.84 25.10
CA GLU A 221 -9.65 30.31 24.32
C GLU A 221 -10.02 29.38 23.15
N ARG A 222 -9.46 28.16 23.10
CA ARG A 222 -9.74 27.22 21.99
C ARG A 222 -11.24 26.92 21.86
N ASP A 223 -11.70 26.76 20.63
CA ASP A 223 -13.04 26.25 20.35
C ASP A 223 -13.08 24.71 20.31
N GLY A 224 -14.22 24.15 20.75
CA GLY A 224 -14.49 22.73 20.68
C GLY A 224 -14.75 22.26 19.26
N LEU A 225 -14.34 21.03 18.95
CA LEU A 225 -14.55 20.39 17.65
C LEU A 225 -15.66 19.34 17.66
N LEU A 226 -16.26 19.01 18.81
CA LEU A 226 -17.26 17.94 18.94
C LEU A 226 -18.44 18.02 17.96
N LEU A 227 -18.85 19.22 17.58
CA LEU A 227 -19.94 19.43 16.61
C LEU A 227 -19.49 19.34 15.14
N ARG A 228 -18.17 19.29 14.89
CA ARG A 228 -17.56 19.28 13.55
C ARG A 228 -16.91 17.95 13.20
N ILE A 229 -16.41 17.20 14.19
CA ILE A 229 -15.72 15.93 13.95
C ILE A 229 -16.59 14.86 13.27
N GLY A 230 -17.92 15.00 13.34
CA GLY A 230 -18.86 14.18 12.57
C GLY A 230 -18.70 14.32 11.05
N ASP A 231 -18.06 15.39 10.55
CA ASP A 231 -17.84 15.64 9.13
C ASP A 231 -16.53 15.05 8.59
N ILE A 232 -15.63 14.59 9.47
CA ILE A 232 -14.35 13.98 9.08
C ILE A 232 -14.62 12.71 8.27
N LYS A 233 -14.07 12.63 7.05
CA LYS A 233 -14.27 11.50 6.13
C LYS A 233 -13.12 10.51 6.14
N CYS A 234 -11.90 10.97 6.41
CA CYS A 234 -10.73 10.09 6.40
C CYS A 234 -10.69 9.20 7.65
N PRO A 235 -10.05 8.02 7.58
CA PRO A 235 -9.85 7.14 8.72
C PRO A 235 -9.13 7.83 9.88
N VAL A 236 -9.59 7.56 11.10
CA VAL A 236 -9.14 8.19 12.35
C VAL A 236 -8.63 7.11 13.29
N TYR A 237 -7.33 7.09 13.54
CA TYR A 237 -6.66 6.16 14.45
C TYR A 237 -6.18 6.96 15.66
N TRP A 238 -7.02 7.02 16.68
CA TRP A 238 -6.72 7.73 17.91
C TRP A 238 -5.94 6.82 18.85
N LEU A 239 -4.77 7.24 19.32
CA LEU A 239 -4.04 6.54 20.38
C LEU A 239 -4.07 7.37 21.67
N GLN A 240 -4.38 6.73 22.78
CA GLN A 240 -4.54 7.39 24.07
C GLN A 240 -3.74 6.63 25.13
N GLY A 241 -2.88 7.34 25.86
CA GLY A 241 -2.14 6.77 26.98
C GLY A 241 -3.05 6.52 28.19
N THR A 242 -2.89 5.38 28.88
CA THR A 242 -3.67 5.09 30.10
C THR A 242 -3.29 5.97 31.28
N GLU A 243 -2.09 6.55 31.25
CA GLU A 243 -1.51 7.48 32.24
C GLU A 243 -1.48 8.93 31.73
N ASP A 244 -2.25 9.24 30.68
CA ASP A 244 -2.45 10.63 30.22
C ASP A 244 -3.25 11.40 31.27
N THR A 245 -2.56 12.32 31.97
CA THR A 245 -3.16 13.11 33.05
C THR A 245 -4.10 14.22 32.55
N PRO A 246 -3.87 14.89 31.39
CA PRO A 246 -4.82 15.89 30.90
C PRO A 246 -6.20 15.37 30.50
N PHE A 247 -6.27 14.23 29.81
CA PHE A 247 -7.49 13.77 29.13
C PHE A 247 -8.00 12.42 29.61
N GLY A 248 -7.16 11.64 30.29
CA GLY A 248 -7.53 10.35 30.83
C GLY A 248 -8.04 9.39 29.74
N ARG A 249 -9.02 8.55 30.12
CA ARG A 249 -9.51 7.43 29.28
C ARG A 249 -10.95 7.61 28.83
N ILE A 250 -11.77 8.31 29.61
CA ILE A 250 -13.22 8.40 29.40
C ILE A 250 -13.54 9.27 28.20
N VAL A 251 -13.01 10.50 28.18
CA VAL A 251 -13.34 11.49 27.17
C VAL A 251 -12.94 11.04 25.75
N PRO A 252 -11.72 10.53 25.50
CA PRO A 252 -11.36 9.96 24.20
C PRO A 252 -12.30 8.81 23.75
N ALA A 253 -12.70 7.93 24.67
CA ALA A 253 -13.60 6.81 24.39
C ALA A 253 -15.02 7.23 24.00
N GLU A 254 -15.51 8.34 24.53
CA GLU A 254 -16.78 8.93 24.11
C GLU A 254 -16.65 9.71 22.80
N GLN A 255 -15.56 10.46 22.64
CA GLN A 255 -15.39 11.37 21.52
C GLN A 255 -15.06 10.65 20.20
N ILE A 256 -14.38 9.49 20.24
CA ILE A 256 -14.12 8.69 19.04
C ILE A 256 -15.42 8.27 18.33
N GLN A 257 -16.50 8.05 19.09
CA GLN A 257 -17.81 7.67 18.56
C GLN A 257 -18.49 8.79 17.77
N ARG A 258 -18.03 10.04 17.93
CA ARG A 258 -18.58 11.21 17.25
C ARG A 258 -17.99 11.43 15.85
N PHE A 259 -16.99 10.65 15.44
CA PHE A 259 -16.47 10.66 14.07
C PHE A 259 -17.39 9.86 13.12
N THR A 260 -18.67 10.23 13.07
CA THR A 260 -19.73 9.43 12.43
C THR A 260 -19.62 9.30 10.92
N SER A 261 -18.96 10.25 10.24
CA SER A 261 -18.70 10.14 8.81
C SER A 261 -17.34 9.51 8.47
N SER A 262 -16.54 9.18 9.48
CA SER A 262 -15.23 8.61 9.23
C SER A 262 -15.38 7.24 8.58
N VAL A 263 -14.52 6.97 7.61
CA VAL A 263 -14.43 5.64 7.00
C VAL A 263 -14.11 4.57 8.05
N GLU A 264 -13.31 4.92 9.04
CA GLU A 264 -12.99 4.07 10.18
C GLU A 264 -12.55 4.96 11.35
N ALA A 265 -13.10 4.74 12.55
CA ALA A 265 -12.72 5.48 13.74
C ALA A 265 -12.33 4.48 14.84
N LYS A 266 -11.03 4.38 15.11
CA LYS A 266 -10.46 3.43 16.06
C LYS A 266 -9.80 4.19 17.19
N LEU A 267 -10.08 3.77 18.43
CA LEU A 267 -9.35 4.20 19.61
C LEU A 267 -8.48 3.05 20.12
N VAL A 268 -7.21 3.32 20.35
CA VAL A 268 -6.25 2.37 20.92
C VAL A 268 -5.75 2.95 22.24
N MET A 269 -5.98 2.21 23.33
CA MET A 269 -5.41 2.54 24.63
C MET A 269 -4.01 1.95 24.74
N ILE A 270 -3.02 2.79 25.06
CA ILE A 270 -1.62 2.40 25.23
C ILE A 270 -1.31 2.35 26.72
N GLU A 271 -1.09 1.14 27.22
CA GLU A 271 -0.83 0.90 28.64
C GLU A 271 0.47 1.58 29.10
N GLY A 272 0.41 2.29 30.23
CA GLY A 272 1.52 3.09 30.75
C GLY A 272 1.86 4.33 29.92
N GLY A 273 1.11 4.62 28.85
CA GLY A 273 1.39 5.76 27.99
C GLY A 273 1.04 7.09 28.66
N ALA A 274 1.94 8.07 28.57
CA ALA A 274 1.70 9.42 29.07
C ALA A 274 1.14 10.34 27.97
N HIS A 275 1.06 11.63 28.28
CA HIS A 275 0.44 12.64 27.42
C HIS A 275 1.20 12.87 26.11
N TYR A 276 2.53 12.92 26.15
CA TYR A 276 3.39 13.01 24.96
C TYR A 276 3.66 11.63 24.36
N LEU A 277 2.59 10.97 23.94
CA LEU A 277 2.56 9.55 23.63
C LEU A 277 3.58 9.13 22.56
N ASN A 278 3.81 9.98 21.55
CA ASN A 278 4.81 9.71 20.51
C ASN A 278 6.25 9.65 21.04
N ALA A 279 6.54 10.27 22.19
CA ALA A 279 7.85 10.29 22.82
C ALA A 279 7.97 9.32 24.01
N THR A 280 6.85 8.95 24.66
CA THR A 280 6.86 7.94 25.72
C THR A 280 6.69 6.52 25.20
N ASN A 281 5.94 6.35 24.11
CA ASN A 281 5.62 5.07 23.48
C ASN A 281 5.86 5.13 21.97
N PRO A 282 7.10 5.44 21.54
CA PRO A 282 7.41 5.66 20.13
C PRO A 282 7.16 4.40 19.29
N LYS A 283 7.40 3.21 19.85
CA LYS A 283 7.25 1.95 19.12
C LYS A 283 5.79 1.73 18.70
N GLU A 284 4.86 1.87 19.64
CA GLU A 284 3.43 1.68 19.40
C GLU A 284 2.88 2.73 18.42
N VAL A 285 3.36 3.97 18.52
CA VAL A 285 2.98 5.03 17.58
C VAL A 285 3.53 4.77 16.17
N ASP A 286 4.77 4.29 16.06
CA ASP A 286 5.38 3.95 14.77
C ASP A 286 4.67 2.76 14.10
N GLU A 287 4.33 1.73 14.88
CA GLU A 287 3.52 0.59 14.41
C GLU A 287 2.14 1.04 13.92
N ALA A 288 1.46 1.90 14.68
CA ALA A 288 0.16 2.43 14.26
C ALA A 288 0.24 3.28 12.97
N LEU A 289 1.34 4.04 12.78
CA LEU A 289 1.58 4.80 11.55
C LEU A 289 1.77 3.89 10.34
N LEU A 290 2.47 2.75 10.51
CA LEU A 290 2.62 1.74 9.47
C LEU A 290 1.29 1.03 9.19
N ASP A 291 0.52 0.69 10.23
CA ASP A 291 -0.82 0.11 10.06
C ASP A 291 -1.75 1.02 9.23
N LEU A 292 -1.67 2.34 9.44
CA LEU A 292 -2.44 3.32 8.68
C LEU A 292 -2.05 3.34 7.18
N LEU A 293 -0.85 2.87 6.82
CA LEU A 293 -0.43 2.67 5.42
C LEU A 293 -0.87 1.33 4.84
N GLU A 294 -0.90 0.26 5.64
CA GLU A 294 -0.98 -1.12 5.14
C GLU A 294 -2.37 -1.52 4.63
N TYR A 295 -3.47 -1.09 5.27
CA TYR A 295 -4.82 -1.61 4.95
C TYR A 295 -5.37 -1.19 3.58
N LYS A 296 -4.93 -0.04 3.03
CA LYS A 296 -5.36 0.43 1.70
C LYS A 296 -4.51 -0.11 0.56
N THR A 297 -3.25 -0.47 0.84
CA THR A 297 -2.24 -0.66 -0.22
C THR A 297 -2.39 -2.02 -0.92
N ILE A 298 -2.72 -3.09 -0.19
CA ILE A 298 -2.69 -4.45 -0.76
C ILE A 298 -3.91 -4.79 -1.62
N THR A 299 -5.11 -4.32 -1.26
CA THR A 299 -6.33 -4.54 -2.06
C THR A 299 -6.28 -3.75 -3.37
N VAL A 300 -5.76 -2.52 -3.33
CA VAL A 300 -5.52 -1.71 -4.54
C VAL A 300 -4.47 -2.37 -5.41
N LEU A 301 -3.37 -2.87 -4.82
CA LEU A 301 -2.36 -3.63 -5.56
C LEU A 301 -2.96 -4.85 -6.25
N ALA A 302 -3.77 -5.65 -5.56
CA ALA A 302 -4.45 -6.81 -6.14
C ALA A 302 -5.31 -6.41 -7.35
N PHE A 303 -6.13 -5.36 -7.23
CA PHE A 303 -6.94 -4.84 -8.33
C PHE A 303 -6.08 -4.41 -9.52
N VAL A 304 -5.01 -3.63 -9.27
CA VAL A 304 -4.08 -3.20 -10.32
C VAL A 304 -3.45 -4.39 -11.03
N THR A 305 -3.03 -5.44 -10.30
CA THR A 305 -2.44 -6.63 -10.95
C THR A 305 -3.42 -7.38 -11.86
N VAL A 306 -4.72 -7.41 -11.53
CA VAL A 306 -5.75 -7.99 -12.41
C VAL A 306 -5.92 -7.14 -13.66
N CYS A 307 -5.99 -5.81 -13.52
CA CYS A 307 -6.06 -4.91 -14.67
C CYS A 307 -4.83 -5.06 -15.59
N LEU A 308 -3.63 -5.14 -15.01
CA LEU A 308 -2.39 -5.35 -15.78
C LEU A 308 -2.38 -6.71 -16.49
N ARG A 309 -2.94 -7.77 -15.89
CA ARG A 309 -3.10 -9.07 -16.57
C ARG A 309 -4.01 -8.95 -17.79
N LEU A 310 -5.16 -8.29 -17.66
CA LEU A 310 -6.08 -8.09 -18.78
C LEU A 310 -5.45 -7.24 -19.89
N LEU A 311 -4.71 -6.20 -19.51
CA LEU A 311 -3.93 -5.38 -20.46
C LEU A 311 -2.86 -6.21 -21.18
N ALA A 312 -2.12 -7.06 -20.45
CA ALA A 312 -1.14 -7.97 -21.05
C ALA A 312 -1.77 -8.94 -22.06
N ARG A 313 -2.99 -9.43 -21.79
CA ARG A 313 -3.74 -10.30 -22.71
C ARG A 313 -4.18 -9.52 -23.96
N TYR A 314 -4.69 -8.33 -23.77
CA TYR A 314 -5.10 -7.43 -24.85
C TYR A 314 -3.93 -7.09 -25.79
N GLU A 315 -2.81 -6.65 -25.24
CA GLU A 315 -1.58 -6.31 -26.00
C GLU A 315 -1.03 -7.48 -26.79
N ARG A 316 -1.12 -8.71 -26.26
CA ARG A 316 -0.67 -9.91 -26.97
C ARG A 316 -1.73 -10.51 -27.91
N ALA A 317 -2.87 -9.85 -28.08
CA ALA A 317 -4.03 -10.36 -28.82
C ALA A 317 -4.42 -11.80 -28.41
N GLN A 318 -4.25 -12.14 -27.13
CA GLN A 318 -4.56 -13.46 -26.60
C GLN A 318 -6.01 -13.51 -26.15
N LYS A 319 -6.75 -14.53 -26.59
CA LYS A 319 -8.09 -14.80 -26.07
C LYS A 319 -8.02 -15.08 -24.56
N LEU A 320 -8.95 -14.49 -23.82
CA LEU A 320 -9.16 -14.80 -22.41
C LEU A 320 -9.53 -16.27 -22.27
N TRP A 321 -8.98 -16.90 -21.25
CA TRP A 321 -9.24 -18.31 -20.95
C TRP A 321 -9.72 -18.47 -19.51
N TRP A 322 -10.06 -19.69 -19.11
CA TRP A 322 -10.66 -19.95 -17.80
C TRP A 322 -9.80 -19.44 -16.63
N ASP A 323 -8.47 -19.40 -16.76
CA ASP A 323 -7.59 -18.81 -15.75
C ASP A 323 -7.85 -17.32 -15.51
N ASP A 324 -8.16 -16.57 -16.57
CA ASP A 324 -8.42 -15.13 -16.52
C ASP A 324 -9.84 -14.85 -15.95
N TYR A 325 -10.84 -15.67 -16.29
CA TYR A 325 -12.18 -15.51 -15.69
C TYR A 325 -12.20 -15.82 -14.19
N MET A 326 -11.51 -16.89 -13.77
CA MET A 326 -11.46 -17.27 -12.35
C MET A 326 -10.78 -16.21 -11.49
N ILE A 327 -9.75 -15.51 -12.00
CA ILE A 327 -9.12 -14.43 -11.23
C ILE A 327 -9.98 -13.16 -11.17
N ILE A 328 -10.76 -12.86 -12.22
CA ILE A 328 -11.74 -11.76 -12.18
C ILE A 328 -12.81 -12.07 -11.12
N PHE A 329 -13.33 -13.29 -11.08
CA PHE A 329 -14.29 -13.71 -10.06
C PHE A 329 -13.69 -13.65 -8.66
N SER A 330 -12.44 -14.09 -8.49
CA SER A 330 -11.72 -13.93 -7.24
C SER A 330 -11.66 -12.46 -6.81
N MET A 331 -11.25 -11.56 -7.70
CA MET A 331 -11.19 -10.12 -7.39
C MET A 331 -12.55 -9.54 -7.02
N LEU A 332 -13.63 -9.93 -7.70
CA LEU A 332 -14.98 -9.51 -7.35
C LEU A 332 -15.34 -9.95 -5.91
N TRP A 333 -15.11 -11.22 -5.59
CA TRP A 333 -15.34 -11.74 -4.23
C TRP A 333 -14.46 -11.02 -3.20
N ASN A 334 -13.22 -10.67 -3.54
CA ASN A 334 -12.33 -9.90 -2.67
C ASN A 334 -12.93 -8.53 -2.33
N LEU A 335 -13.46 -7.81 -3.32
CA LEU A 335 -14.14 -6.53 -3.09
C LEU A 335 -15.39 -6.67 -2.22
N VAL A 336 -16.18 -7.73 -2.43
CA VAL A 336 -17.38 -7.98 -1.63
C VAL A 336 -17.02 -8.31 -0.17
N VAL A 337 -16.02 -9.16 0.06
CA VAL A 337 -15.54 -9.47 1.42
C VAL A 337 -15.02 -8.21 2.10
N VAL A 338 -14.19 -7.41 1.42
CA VAL A 338 -13.72 -6.12 1.97
C VAL A 338 -14.90 -5.19 2.29
N GLY A 339 -15.96 -5.18 1.47
CA GLY A 339 -17.19 -4.46 1.77
C GLY A 339 -17.91 -4.94 3.03
N PHE A 340 -17.97 -6.26 3.27
CA PHE A 340 -18.50 -6.81 4.52
C PHE A 340 -17.60 -6.51 5.72
N ILE A 341 -16.27 -6.55 5.55
CA ILE A 341 -15.32 -6.14 6.60
C ILE A 341 -15.59 -4.70 7.01
N TYR A 342 -15.75 -3.81 6.02
CA TYR A 342 -16.12 -2.43 6.26
C TYR A 342 -17.47 -2.30 6.98
N ALA A 343 -18.49 -3.05 6.55
CA ALA A 343 -19.79 -3.07 7.21
C ALA A 343 -19.73 -3.58 8.66
N MET A 344 -18.83 -4.53 8.98
CA MET A 344 -18.60 -4.99 10.35
C MET A 344 -17.88 -3.93 11.20
N ILE A 345 -16.89 -3.24 10.64
CA ILE A 345 -16.17 -2.14 11.31
C ILE A 345 -17.16 -1.01 11.65
N GLN A 346 -18.03 -0.65 10.71
CA GLN A 346 -19.10 0.33 10.92
C GLN A 346 -20.10 -0.06 12.02
N LYS A 347 -20.11 -1.34 12.42
CA LYS A 347 -20.94 -1.89 13.49
C LYS A 347 -20.20 -2.13 14.80
N GLY A 348 -18.93 -1.71 14.88
CA GLY A 348 -18.12 -1.80 16.10
C GLY A 348 -17.14 -2.97 16.13
N MET A 349 -16.88 -3.64 14.99
CA MET A 349 -15.82 -4.65 14.94
C MET A 349 -14.46 -4.03 15.28
N GLY A 350 -13.70 -4.66 16.19
CA GLY A 350 -12.48 -4.09 16.75
C GLY A 350 -12.68 -3.33 18.07
N LEU A 351 -13.91 -3.21 18.57
CA LEU A 351 -14.22 -2.74 19.94
C LEU A 351 -14.61 -3.92 20.83
N HIS A 352 -14.42 -3.78 22.15
CA HIS A 352 -14.83 -4.79 23.12
C HIS A 352 -16.34 -5.03 23.03
N ALA A 353 -16.77 -6.29 23.01
CA ALA A 353 -18.18 -6.67 22.86
C ALA A 353 -19.10 -6.06 23.93
N SER A 354 -18.54 -5.72 25.11
CA SER A 354 -19.22 -5.03 26.20
C SER A 354 -19.59 -3.57 25.90
N THR A 355 -18.93 -2.94 24.94
CA THR A 355 -19.09 -1.52 24.58
C THR A 355 -20.03 -1.29 23.40
N ILE A 356 -20.50 -2.37 22.75
CA ILE A 356 -21.30 -2.34 21.53
C ILE A 356 -22.77 -2.67 21.87
N PRO A 357 -23.75 -1.97 21.26
CA PRO A 357 -25.16 -2.35 21.38
C PRO A 357 -25.38 -3.84 21.01
N PRO A 358 -26.15 -4.62 21.78
CA PRO A 358 -26.35 -6.05 21.52
C PRO A 358 -26.89 -6.36 20.12
N GLU A 359 -27.68 -5.46 19.55
CA GLU A 359 -28.19 -5.54 18.17
C GLU A 359 -27.10 -5.45 17.10
N ASP A 360 -26.09 -4.60 17.31
CA ASP A 360 -24.96 -4.45 16.39
C ASP A 360 -23.99 -5.63 16.53
N VAL A 361 -23.83 -6.19 17.73
CA VAL A 361 -23.07 -7.45 17.94
C VAL A 361 -23.70 -8.61 17.15
N VAL A 362 -25.03 -8.72 17.16
CA VAL A 362 -25.77 -9.71 16.36
C VAL A 362 -25.53 -9.47 14.86
N LEU A 363 -25.47 -8.22 14.43
CA LEU A 363 -25.27 -7.88 13.03
C LEU A 363 -23.83 -8.17 12.57
N ILE A 364 -22.82 -7.88 13.40
CA ILE A 364 -21.43 -8.30 13.17
C ILE A 364 -21.35 -9.81 12.99
N ALA A 365 -21.97 -10.59 13.88
CA ALA A 365 -21.96 -12.05 13.79
C ALA A 365 -22.62 -12.56 12.48
N LYS A 366 -23.70 -11.93 12.02
CA LYS A 366 -24.34 -12.26 10.73
C LYS A 366 -23.44 -11.94 9.55
N TYR A 367 -22.82 -10.75 9.53
CA TYR A 367 -21.89 -10.36 8.48
C TYR A 367 -20.65 -11.24 8.45
N LEU A 368 -20.15 -11.66 9.61
CA LEU A 368 -19.00 -12.54 9.72
C LEU A 368 -19.25 -13.88 9.03
N VAL A 369 -20.39 -14.53 9.29
CA VAL A 369 -20.73 -15.82 8.64
C VAL A 369 -20.77 -15.68 7.12
N VAL A 370 -21.35 -14.58 6.61
CA VAL A 370 -21.39 -14.31 5.17
C VAL A 370 -19.97 -14.07 4.64
N ALA A 371 -19.17 -13.27 5.33
CA ALA A 371 -17.80 -12.98 4.95
C ALA A 371 -16.91 -14.22 4.95
N GLU A 372 -17.05 -15.13 5.91
CA GLU A 372 -16.31 -16.40 5.97
C GLU A 372 -16.59 -17.31 4.79
N VAL A 373 -17.87 -17.44 4.41
CA VAL A 373 -18.27 -18.21 3.23
C VAL A 373 -17.67 -17.58 1.97
N LEU A 374 -17.83 -16.27 1.78
CA LEU A 374 -17.26 -15.57 0.63
C LEU A 374 -15.72 -15.69 0.58
N TYR A 375 -15.05 -15.61 1.72
CA TYR A 375 -13.60 -15.78 1.83
C TYR A 375 -13.14 -17.15 1.30
N VAL A 376 -13.77 -18.26 1.71
CA VAL A 376 -13.34 -19.59 1.22
C VAL A 376 -13.58 -19.78 -0.27
N PHE A 377 -14.65 -19.19 -0.81
CA PHE A 377 -14.88 -19.18 -2.25
C PHE A 377 -13.83 -18.37 -2.99
N ASN A 378 -13.42 -17.21 -2.47
CA ASN A 378 -12.32 -16.43 -3.05
C ASN A 378 -11.03 -17.26 -3.17
N LEU A 379 -10.65 -17.97 -2.10
CA LEU A 379 -9.47 -18.84 -2.11
C LEU A 379 -9.56 -19.92 -3.20
N VAL A 380 -10.74 -20.53 -3.38
CA VAL A 380 -10.95 -21.51 -4.45
C VAL A 380 -10.76 -20.89 -5.83
N TRP A 381 -11.37 -19.73 -6.09
CA TRP A 381 -11.25 -19.07 -7.39
C TRP A 381 -9.79 -18.70 -7.71
N THR A 382 -9.05 -18.20 -6.72
CA THR A 382 -7.63 -17.90 -6.84
C THR A 382 -6.82 -19.16 -7.14
N LYS A 383 -7.03 -20.26 -6.40
CA LYS A 383 -6.32 -21.54 -6.58
C LYS A 383 -6.63 -22.17 -7.94
N LEU A 384 -7.90 -22.17 -8.36
CA LEU A 384 -8.30 -22.68 -9.66
C LEU A 384 -7.70 -21.84 -10.80
N SER A 385 -7.63 -20.51 -10.66
CA SER A 385 -6.94 -19.66 -11.64
C SER A 385 -5.47 -20.05 -11.80
N ILE A 386 -4.75 -20.25 -10.69
CA ILE A 386 -3.34 -20.69 -10.71
C ILE A 386 -3.22 -22.07 -11.37
N LEU A 387 -4.03 -23.04 -10.95
CA LEU A 387 -4.01 -24.41 -11.48
C LEU A 387 -4.34 -24.48 -12.97
N LEU A 388 -5.28 -23.67 -13.46
CA LEU A 388 -5.64 -23.60 -14.88
C LEU A 388 -4.55 -22.90 -15.70
N MET A 389 -3.93 -21.84 -15.17
CA MET A 389 -2.77 -21.20 -15.79
C MET A 389 -1.62 -22.20 -15.92
N TYR A 390 -1.35 -22.94 -14.85
CA TYR A 390 -0.40 -24.04 -14.77
C TYR A 390 -0.71 -25.14 -15.80
N TYR A 391 -1.96 -25.58 -15.89
CA TYR A 391 -2.43 -26.56 -16.88
C TYR A 391 -2.19 -26.09 -18.33
N ARG A 392 -2.31 -24.78 -18.58
CA ARG A 392 -2.10 -24.16 -19.89
C ARG A 392 -0.62 -24.05 -20.25
N ILE A 393 0.24 -23.71 -19.28
CA ILE A 393 1.68 -23.51 -19.48
C ILE A 393 2.39 -24.87 -19.65
N PHE A 394 2.16 -25.80 -18.73
CA PHE A 394 2.87 -27.07 -18.70
C PHE A 394 2.06 -28.18 -19.39
N ARG A 395 2.55 -28.68 -20.52
CA ARG A 395 1.88 -29.74 -21.30
C ARG A 395 2.16 -31.17 -20.79
N PHE A 396 2.90 -31.33 -19.71
CA PHE A 396 3.31 -32.64 -19.19
C PHE A 396 2.15 -33.40 -18.52
N PRO A 397 2.01 -34.72 -18.74
CA PRO A 397 0.90 -35.51 -18.19
C PRO A 397 0.90 -35.53 -16.65
N TYR A 398 2.07 -35.71 -16.02
CA TYR A 398 2.21 -35.63 -14.56
C TYR A 398 1.59 -34.34 -14.00
N PHE A 399 1.94 -33.21 -14.60
CA PHE A 399 1.53 -31.91 -14.13
C PHE A 399 0.01 -31.71 -14.23
N LYS A 400 -0.59 -32.18 -15.32
CA LYS A 400 -2.04 -32.16 -15.52
C LYS A 400 -2.78 -33.04 -14.51
N THR A 401 -2.26 -34.25 -14.24
CA THR A 401 -2.86 -35.17 -13.27
C THR A 401 -2.89 -34.55 -11.87
N TRP A 402 -1.78 -33.98 -11.41
CA TRP A 402 -1.73 -33.33 -10.10
C TRP A 402 -2.58 -32.06 -10.03
N ALA A 403 -2.65 -31.27 -11.11
CA ALA A 403 -3.54 -30.12 -11.17
C ALA A 403 -5.02 -30.53 -11.01
N TYR A 404 -5.45 -31.64 -11.62
CA TYR A 404 -6.80 -32.18 -11.40
C TYR A 404 -7.00 -32.69 -9.98
N ILE A 405 -6.05 -33.45 -9.42
CA ILE A 405 -6.16 -33.98 -8.05
C ILE A 405 -6.32 -32.83 -7.04
N ILE A 406 -5.45 -31.81 -7.11
CA ILE A 406 -5.51 -30.65 -6.21
C ILE A 406 -6.79 -29.85 -6.48
N GLY A 407 -7.18 -29.63 -7.75
CA GLY A 407 -8.39 -28.91 -8.09
C GLY A 407 -9.67 -29.57 -7.56
N ILE A 408 -9.79 -30.89 -7.70
CA ILE A 408 -10.92 -31.67 -7.16
C ILE A 408 -10.92 -31.59 -5.63
N PHE A 409 -9.75 -31.73 -4.99
CA PHE A 409 -9.63 -31.59 -3.54
C PHE A 409 -10.12 -30.22 -3.07
N VAL A 410 -9.69 -29.13 -3.71
CA VAL A 410 -10.09 -27.76 -3.34
C VAL A 410 -11.60 -27.55 -3.52
N ILE A 411 -12.21 -28.10 -4.56
CA ILE A 411 -13.66 -28.01 -4.79
C ILE A 411 -14.43 -28.81 -3.72
N LEU A 412 -14.02 -30.04 -3.43
CA LEU A 412 -14.67 -30.85 -2.38
C LEU A 412 -14.50 -30.20 -1.00
N TRP A 413 -13.33 -29.64 -0.74
CA TRP A 413 -13.02 -28.93 0.49
C TRP A 413 -13.94 -27.72 0.72
N VAL A 414 -14.15 -26.86 -0.29
CA VAL A 414 -15.02 -25.68 -0.11
C VAL A 414 -16.47 -26.07 0.13
N ILE A 415 -16.94 -27.15 -0.51
CA ILE A 415 -18.28 -27.68 -0.25
C ILE A 415 -18.39 -28.08 1.23
N CYS A 416 -17.46 -28.90 1.73
CA CYS A 416 -17.45 -29.33 3.13
C CYS A 416 -17.36 -28.15 4.11
N ILE A 417 -16.44 -27.21 3.89
CA ILE A 417 -16.25 -26.06 4.78
C ILE A 417 -17.44 -25.10 4.75
N THR A 418 -18.06 -24.89 3.59
CA THR A 418 -19.28 -24.06 3.48
C THR A 418 -20.40 -24.63 4.33
N PHE A 419 -20.62 -25.95 4.27
CA PHE A 419 -21.61 -26.61 5.14
C PHE A 419 -21.24 -26.48 6.63
N LEU A 420 -19.96 -26.60 6.99
CA LEU A 420 -19.50 -26.42 8.36
C LEU A 420 -19.72 -24.99 8.88
N PHE A 421 -19.47 -23.96 8.07
CA PHE A 421 -19.70 -22.57 8.47
C PHE A 421 -21.19 -22.22 8.57
N ILE A 422 -22.01 -22.65 7.59
CA ILE A 422 -23.46 -22.40 7.63
C ILE A 422 -24.11 -23.12 8.82
N PHE A 423 -23.71 -24.37 9.08
CA PHE A 423 -24.29 -25.21 10.13
C PHE A 423 -23.41 -25.33 11.38
N ILE A 424 -22.60 -24.31 11.66
CA ILE A 424 -21.69 -24.30 12.83
C ILE A 424 -22.47 -24.45 14.15
N CYS A 425 -23.69 -23.94 14.17
CA CYS A 425 -24.67 -24.13 15.24
C CYS A 425 -25.99 -24.67 14.67
N VAL A 426 -26.65 -25.54 15.44
CA VAL A 426 -28.00 -26.03 15.15
C VAL A 426 -28.89 -25.73 16.36
N PRO A 427 -29.85 -24.79 16.26
CA PRO A 427 -30.16 -23.95 15.09
C PRO A 427 -29.13 -22.83 14.87
N VAL A 428 -28.98 -22.33 13.63
CA VAL A 428 -27.97 -21.30 13.27
C VAL A 428 -28.13 -20.04 14.12
N GLN A 429 -29.38 -19.75 14.53
CA GLN A 429 -29.76 -18.67 15.45
C GLN A 429 -28.99 -18.66 16.76
N LYS A 430 -28.52 -19.83 17.22
CA LYS A 430 -27.76 -19.95 18.45
C LYS A 430 -26.40 -19.27 18.38
N LEU A 431 -25.85 -19.05 17.18
CA LEU A 431 -24.57 -18.35 17.00
C LEU A 431 -24.62 -16.91 17.49
N TRP A 432 -25.74 -16.22 17.24
CA TRP A 432 -25.93 -14.82 17.64
C TRP A 432 -26.83 -14.66 18.88
N TYR A 433 -27.63 -15.67 19.24
CA TYR A 433 -28.39 -15.72 20.48
C TYR A 433 -27.98 -16.95 21.32
N PRO A 434 -26.93 -16.85 22.15
CA PRO A 434 -26.40 -17.98 22.92
C PRO A 434 -27.43 -18.66 23.84
N GLN A 435 -28.45 -17.90 24.26
CA GLN A 435 -29.50 -18.31 25.19
C GLN A 435 -30.47 -19.35 24.59
N ILE A 436 -30.51 -19.50 23.27
CA ILE A 436 -31.43 -20.42 22.59
C ILE A 436 -30.96 -21.87 22.76
N PRO A 437 -31.85 -22.83 23.05
CA PRO A 437 -31.49 -24.25 23.15
C PRO A 437 -30.95 -24.78 21.81
N GLY A 438 -29.88 -25.58 21.87
CA GLY A 438 -29.21 -26.14 20.69
C GLY A 438 -27.75 -26.47 20.96
N ARG A 439 -27.04 -26.91 19.91
CA ARG A 439 -25.61 -27.29 19.98
C ARG A 439 -24.78 -26.53 18.94
N CYS A 440 -23.55 -26.20 19.28
CA CYS A 440 -22.56 -25.60 18.38
C CYS A 440 -21.29 -26.47 18.34
N ILE A 441 -20.67 -26.55 17.17
CA ILE A 441 -19.35 -27.17 17.01
C ILE A 441 -18.27 -26.22 17.54
N ASN A 442 -17.12 -26.76 17.93
CA ASN A 442 -15.97 -25.95 18.33
C ASN A 442 -15.50 -25.08 17.14
N GLN A 443 -15.72 -23.77 17.26
CA GLN A 443 -15.41 -22.78 16.22
C GLN A 443 -13.91 -22.72 15.93
N VAL A 444 -13.08 -22.69 16.99
CA VAL A 444 -11.63 -22.65 16.87
C VAL A 444 -11.12 -23.89 16.14
N ALA A 445 -11.61 -25.08 16.49
CA ALA A 445 -11.23 -26.31 15.80
C ALA A 445 -11.61 -26.29 14.30
N THR A 446 -12.77 -25.72 13.98
CA THR A 446 -13.24 -25.57 12.60
C THR A 446 -12.35 -24.60 11.81
N TRP A 447 -12.01 -23.45 12.40
CA TRP A 447 -11.09 -22.48 11.78
C TRP A 447 -9.66 -23.00 11.65
N VAL A 448 -9.19 -23.80 12.62
CA VAL A 448 -7.89 -24.49 12.54
C VAL A 448 -7.89 -25.47 11.38
N ALA A 449 -8.93 -26.30 11.24
CA ALA A 449 -9.05 -27.23 10.11
C ALA A 449 -9.07 -26.50 8.75
N ASN A 450 -9.78 -25.38 8.69
CA ASN A 450 -9.82 -24.51 7.51
C ASN A 450 -8.42 -23.95 7.16
N ALA A 451 -7.72 -23.39 8.14
CA ALA A 451 -6.39 -22.80 7.95
C ALA A 451 -5.34 -23.85 7.55
N VAL A 452 -5.30 -24.99 8.23
CA VAL A 452 -4.36 -26.08 7.91
C VAL A 452 -4.59 -26.60 6.49
N SER A 453 -5.85 -26.80 6.09
CA SER A 453 -6.18 -27.24 4.73
C SER A 453 -5.78 -26.20 3.67
N THR A 454 -5.95 -24.92 3.99
CA THR A 454 -5.55 -23.81 3.13
C THR A 454 -4.05 -23.78 2.92
N ILE A 455 -3.27 -23.79 4.02
CA ILE A 455 -1.81 -23.79 3.99
C ILE A 455 -1.28 -25.03 3.24
N ALA A 456 -1.83 -26.21 3.53
CA ALA A 456 -1.40 -27.46 2.88
C ALA A 456 -1.62 -27.42 1.36
N THR A 457 -2.76 -26.89 0.91
CA THR A 457 -3.03 -26.74 -0.53
C THR A 457 -2.19 -25.64 -1.18
N ASP A 458 -1.88 -24.55 -0.48
CA ASP A 458 -0.99 -23.50 -0.98
C ASP A 458 0.42 -24.03 -1.20
N VAL A 459 0.96 -24.78 -0.22
CA VAL A 459 2.25 -25.44 -0.33
C VAL A 459 2.25 -26.46 -1.48
N ALA A 460 1.19 -27.26 -1.63
CA ALA A 460 1.09 -28.23 -2.73
C ALA A 460 1.13 -27.54 -4.11
N ILE A 461 0.41 -26.42 -4.28
CA ILE A 461 0.40 -25.64 -5.52
C ILE A 461 1.77 -24.98 -5.76
N LEU A 462 2.42 -24.47 -4.71
CA LEU A 462 3.73 -23.84 -4.79
C LEU A 462 4.83 -24.82 -5.22
N LEU A 463 4.81 -26.04 -4.67
CA LEU A 463 5.82 -27.07 -4.96
C LEU A 463 5.64 -27.71 -6.35
N LEU A 464 4.43 -27.65 -6.91
CA LEU A 464 4.08 -28.30 -8.17
C LEU A 464 5.04 -27.99 -9.35
N PRO A 465 5.43 -26.73 -9.63
CA PRO A 465 6.36 -26.41 -10.72
C PRO A 465 7.84 -26.66 -10.40
N ILE A 466 8.25 -26.81 -9.13
CA ILE A 466 9.67 -26.85 -8.72
C ILE A 466 10.46 -27.99 -9.40
N PRO A 467 9.99 -29.25 -9.42
CA PRO A 467 10.75 -30.34 -10.03
C PRO A 467 11.04 -30.15 -11.52
N GLN A 468 10.19 -29.39 -12.22
CA GLN A 468 10.37 -29.11 -13.66
C GLN A 468 11.29 -27.92 -13.89
N VAL A 469 11.17 -26.87 -13.07
CA VAL A 469 12.07 -25.71 -13.13
C VAL A 469 13.52 -26.13 -12.90
N TRP A 470 13.78 -27.07 -11.98
CA TRP A 470 15.14 -27.53 -11.68
C TRP A 470 15.78 -28.37 -12.80
N LYS A 471 14.97 -28.98 -13.68
CA LYS A 471 15.45 -29.76 -14.83
C LYS A 471 15.66 -28.90 -16.08
N LEU A 472 15.19 -27.65 -16.08
CA LEU A 472 15.20 -26.79 -17.25
C LEU A 472 16.39 -25.83 -17.20
N GLN A 473 17.26 -25.87 -18.22
CA GLN A 473 18.38 -24.93 -18.37
C GLN A 473 17.87 -23.55 -18.81
N LEU A 474 17.32 -22.79 -17.86
CA LEU A 474 16.80 -21.44 -18.08
C LEU A 474 17.93 -20.40 -18.15
N ARG A 475 17.73 -19.37 -18.98
CA ARG A 475 18.61 -18.18 -18.99
C ARG A 475 18.43 -17.41 -17.68
N ILE A 476 19.44 -16.62 -17.30
CA ILE A 476 19.44 -15.88 -16.02
C ILE A 476 18.19 -15.00 -15.83
N GLU A 477 17.69 -14.36 -16.90
CA GLU A 477 16.48 -13.55 -16.87
C GLU A 477 15.22 -14.36 -16.52
N GLU A 478 15.11 -15.58 -17.07
CA GLU A 478 14.00 -16.49 -16.79
C GLU A 478 14.13 -17.09 -15.39
N LYS A 479 15.35 -17.34 -14.95
CA LYS A 479 15.66 -17.78 -13.58
C LYS A 479 15.26 -16.71 -12.56
N ILE A 480 15.51 -15.43 -12.82
CA ILE A 480 15.09 -14.32 -11.96
C ILE A 480 13.55 -14.20 -11.91
N ALA A 481 12.87 -14.22 -13.05
CA ALA A 481 11.40 -14.15 -13.10
C ALA A 481 10.74 -15.31 -12.36
N VAL A 482 11.30 -16.52 -12.51
CA VAL A 482 10.83 -17.72 -11.81
C VAL A 482 11.12 -17.64 -10.32
N SER A 483 12.31 -17.17 -9.90
CA SER A 483 12.63 -16.94 -8.47
C SER A 483 11.68 -15.92 -7.83
N ILE A 484 11.35 -14.81 -8.52
CA ILE A 484 10.40 -13.81 -8.02
C ILE A 484 9.00 -14.43 -7.84
N ALA A 485 8.53 -15.22 -8.80
CA ALA A 485 7.25 -15.93 -8.70
C ALA A 485 7.25 -16.93 -7.52
N PHE A 486 8.35 -17.62 -7.27
CA PHE A 486 8.49 -18.53 -6.12
C PHE A 486 8.53 -17.78 -4.78
N SER A 487 9.30 -16.70 -4.68
CA SER A 487 9.37 -15.88 -3.46
C SER A 487 8.00 -15.31 -3.10
N LEU A 488 7.21 -14.89 -4.09
CA LEU A 488 5.87 -14.37 -3.82
C LEU A 488 4.86 -15.48 -3.49
N GLY A 489 5.02 -16.67 -4.05
CA GLY A 489 4.28 -17.86 -3.63
C GLY A 489 4.58 -18.26 -2.18
N PHE A 490 5.82 -18.09 -1.72
CA PHE A 490 6.19 -18.25 -0.31
C PHE A 490 5.54 -17.18 0.58
N PHE A 491 5.44 -15.94 0.09
CA PHE A 491 4.74 -14.85 0.80
C PHE A 491 3.26 -15.17 1.04
N VAL A 492 2.56 -15.79 0.09
CA VAL A 492 1.17 -16.24 0.29
C VAL A 492 1.09 -17.25 1.43
N VAL A 493 1.96 -18.27 1.44
CA VAL A 493 2.00 -19.26 2.52
C VAL A 493 2.30 -18.62 3.87
N PHE A 494 3.20 -17.62 3.90
CA PHE A 494 3.48 -16.83 5.09
C PHE A 494 2.24 -16.07 5.59
N ALA A 495 1.52 -15.38 4.71
CA ALA A 495 0.30 -14.66 5.07
C ALA A 495 -0.76 -15.62 5.66
N SER A 496 -0.95 -16.79 5.05
CA SER A 496 -1.84 -17.85 5.54
C SER A 496 -1.41 -18.36 6.92
N ALA A 497 -0.11 -18.55 7.15
CA ALA A 497 0.46 -19.01 8.42
C ALA A 497 0.36 -17.95 9.54
N TYR A 498 0.56 -16.68 9.20
CA TYR A 498 0.42 -15.59 10.17
C TYR A 498 -1.04 -15.37 10.57
N ARG A 499 -1.98 -15.42 9.61
CA ARG A 499 -3.41 -15.42 9.93
C ARG A 499 -3.78 -16.57 10.87
N PHE A 500 -3.18 -17.75 10.66
CA PHE A 500 -3.35 -18.91 11.54
C PHE A 500 -2.80 -18.67 12.95
N SER A 501 -1.66 -17.98 13.11
CA SER A 501 -1.15 -17.66 14.46
C SER A 501 -2.03 -16.65 15.19
N VAL A 502 -2.54 -15.63 14.48
CA VAL A 502 -3.42 -14.59 15.04
C VAL A 502 -4.76 -15.18 15.51
N LEU A 503 -5.23 -16.27 14.90
CA LEU A 503 -6.45 -16.97 15.31
C LEU A 503 -6.41 -17.45 16.78
N PHE A 504 -5.23 -17.74 17.34
CA PHE A 504 -5.10 -18.18 18.73
C PHE A 504 -5.34 -17.08 19.76
N SER A 505 -5.42 -15.82 19.34
CA SER A 505 -5.81 -14.69 20.19
C SER A 505 -7.33 -14.60 20.40
N TYR A 506 -8.12 -15.44 19.73
CA TYR A 506 -9.58 -15.46 19.81
C TYR A 506 -10.09 -15.86 21.20
N THR A 507 -11.03 -15.07 21.73
CA THR A 507 -11.76 -15.41 22.97
C THR A 507 -13.28 -15.26 22.77
N PRO A 508 -14.10 -16.28 23.11
CA PRO A 508 -15.55 -16.25 22.88
C PRO A 508 -16.30 -15.15 23.66
N THR A 509 -15.74 -14.69 24.79
CA THR A 509 -16.33 -13.63 25.62
C THR A 509 -16.21 -12.25 25.00
N ASP A 510 -15.31 -12.08 24.03
CA ASP A 510 -15.00 -10.80 23.40
C ASP A 510 -14.66 -10.98 21.92
N SER A 511 -15.62 -11.55 21.19
CA SER A 511 -15.44 -11.96 19.79
C SER A 511 -15.28 -10.78 18.83
N SER A 512 -15.92 -9.63 19.08
CA SER A 512 -15.82 -8.45 18.21
C SER A 512 -14.41 -7.83 18.21
N TYR A 513 -13.74 -7.82 19.37
CA TYR A 513 -12.38 -7.29 19.52
C TYR A 513 -11.33 -8.30 19.07
N THR A 514 -11.39 -9.52 19.61
CA THR A 514 -10.35 -10.53 19.40
C THR A 514 -10.30 -11.09 17.99
N LEU A 515 -11.41 -11.02 17.24
CA LEU A 515 -11.47 -11.51 15.86
C LEU A 515 -11.10 -10.44 14.81
N ALA A 516 -11.07 -9.17 15.18
CA ALA A 516 -10.75 -8.08 14.25
C ALA A 516 -9.38 -8.24 13.57
N PRO A 517 -8.29 -8.60 14.29
CA PRO A 517 -7.00 -8.90 13.66
C PRO A 517 -7.08 -10.06 12.64
N THR A 518 -7.80 -11.14 12.97
CA THR A 518 -7.97 -12.28 12.05
C THR A 518 -8.69 -11.88 10.77
N VAL A 519 -9.71 -11.03 10.88
CA VAL A 519 -10.46 -10.51 9.73
C VAL A 519 -9.60 -9.60 8.86
N GLY A 520 -8.77 -8.72 9.46
CA GLY A 520 -7.80 -7.91 8.70
C GLY A 520 -6.82 -8.76 7.89
N TRP A 521 -6.22 -9.78 8.52
CA TRP A 521 -5.31 -10.71 7.85
C TRP A 521 -5.98 -11.58 6.78
N THR A 522 -7.29 -11.81 6.87
CA THR A 522 -8.07 -12.49 5.83
C THR A 522 -8.06 -11.69 4.52
N ALA A 523 -8.23 -10.37 4.59
CA ALA A 523 -8.16 -9.50 3.41
C ALA A 523 -6.74 -9.50 2.79
N ILE A 524 -5.71 -9.50 3.63
CA ILE A 524 -4.30 -9.56 3.20
C ILE A 524 -4.00 -10.88 2.47
N GLU A 525 -4.41 -12.02 3.03
CA GLU A 525 -4.22 -13.36 2.44
C GLU A 525 -4.88 -13.47 1.06
N MET A 526 -6.14 -13.04 0.95
CA MET A 526 -6.88 -13.04 -0.32
C MET A 526 -6.19 -12.17 -1.38
N ALA A 527 -5.82 -10.94 -1.02
CA ALA A 527 -5.15 -10.00 -1.92
C ALA A 527 -3.77 -10.52 -2.36
N ALA A 528 -2.97 -11.06 -1.42
CA ALA A 528 -1.67 -11.66 -1.72
C ALA A 528 -1.80 -12.85 -2.70
N GLY A 529 -2.82 -13.69 -2.51
CA GLY A 529 -3.13 -14.79 -3.41
C GLY A 529 -3.43 -14.32 -4.84
N ILE A 530 -4.22 -13.24 -4.98
CA ILE A 530 -4.56 -12.66 -6.29
C ILE A 530 -3.31 -12.09 -6.97
N VAL A 531 -2.50 -11.33 -6.24
CA VAL A 531 -1.24 -10.76 -6.76
C VAL A 531 -0.32 -11.87 -7.27
N SER A 532 -0.16 -12.93 -6.48
CA SER A 532 0.64 -14.11 -6.82
C SER A 532 0.16 -14.78 -8.11
N ALA A 533 -1.16 -14.96 -8.25
CA ALA A 533 -1.76 -15.56 -9.44
C ALA A 533 -1.53 -14.76 -10.73
N ASN A 534 -1.37 -13.43 -10.63
CA ASN A 534 -1.20 -12.55 -11.78
C ASN A 534 0.25 -12.41 -12.24
N LEU A 535 1.22 -12.52 -11.32
CA LEU A 535 2.64 -12.29 -11.61
C LEU A 535 3.18 -12.95 -12.88
N PRO A 536 2.94 -14.24 -13.16
CA PRO A 536 3.55 -14.90 -14.34
C PRO A 536 3.07 -14.30 -15.67
N THR A 537 1.95 -13.59 -15.65
CA THR A 537 1.33 -12.98 -16.84
C THR A 537 1.68 -11.50 -17.01
N LEU A 538 2.37 -10.86 -16.06
CA LEU A 538 2.60 -9.40 -16.07
C LEU A 538 3.77 -8.94 -16.95
N ARG A 539 4.69 -9.83 -17.34
CA ARG A 539 5.87 -9.49 -18.18
C ARG A 539 5.53 -8.62 -19.42
N PRO A 540 4.50 -8.94 -20.23
CA PRO A 540 4.12 -8.10 -21.36
C PRO A 540 3.56 -6.73 -20.96
N ALA A 541 2.78 -6.64 -19.87
CA ALA A 541 2.24 -5.37 -19.38
C ALA A 541 3.34 -4.42 -18.90
N PHE A 542 4.38 -4.95 -18.24
CA PHE A 542 5.55 -4.15 -17.87
C PHE A 542 6.27 -3.57 -19.08
N HIS A 543 6.38 -4.32 -20.18
CA HIS A 543 6.95 -3.81 -21.43
C HIS A 543 6.09 -2.71 -22.07
N PHE A 544 4.77 -2.80 -21.96
CA PHE A 544 3.85 -1.77 -22.44
C PHE A 544 3.96 -0.49 -21.59
N GLY A 545 3.92 -0.63 -20.26
CA GLY A 545 4.07 0.50 -19.33
C GLY A 545 5.41 1.23 -19.50
N ALA A 546 6.50 0.50 -19.67
CA ALA A 546 7.82 1.09 -19.94
C ALA A 546 7.88 1.85 -21.29
N ARG A 547 7.14 1.40 -22.31
CA ARG A 547 7.01 2.13 -23.59
C ARG A 547 6.16 3.38 -23.44
N MET A 548 5.06 3.31 -22.69
CA MET A 548 4.15 4.43 -22.46
C MET A 548 4.80 5.55 -21.63
N LEU A 549 5.68 5.19 -20.69
CA LEU A 549 6.44 6.14 -19.86
C LEU A 549 7.71 6.70 -20.54
N GLY A 550 7.94 6.39 -21.82
CA GLY A 550 9.07 6.95 -22.58
C GLY A 550 10.46 6.49 -22.11
N ILE A 551 10.55 5.42 -21.29
CA ILE A 551 11.82 4.86 -20.83
C ILE A 551 12.42 4.01 -21.96
N GLN A 552 12.88 4.68 -23.03
CA GLN A 552 13.65 4.07 -24.09
C GLN A 552 15.14 4.15 -23.75
N GLY A 553 15.63 3.18 -22.98
CA GLY A 553 17.06 2.99 -22.79
C GLY A 553 17.40 2.19 -21.54
N ARG A 554 18.20 1.14 -21.70
CA ARG A 554 18.74 0.22 -20.67
C ARG A 554 17.82 -0.92 -20.19
N VAL A 555 16.57 -0.68 -19.76
CA VAL A 555 15.69 -1.80 -19.32
C VAL A 555 15.25 -2.69 -20.49
N LEU A 556 15.06 -2.11 -21.68
CA LEU A 556 14.67 -2.84 -22.90
C LEU A 556 15.76 -3.78 -23.44
N ALA A 557 17.03 -3.53 -23.10
CA ALA A 557 18.17 -4.33 -23.56
C ALA A 557 18.35 -5.62 -22.74
N LEU A 558 17.99 -5.60 -21.47
CA LEU A 558 18.05 -6.73 -20.54
C LEU A 558 16.99 -7.82 -20.81
N PHE A 559 16.08 -7.63 -21.78
CA PHE A 559 15.00 -8.58 -22.07
C PHE A 559 14.75 -8.79 -23.57
N ARG A 560 15.60 -8.23 -24.45
CA ARG A 560 15.54 -8.47 -25.90
C ARG A 560 16.20 -9.82 -26.22
N SER A 561 15.45 -10.91 -26.07
CA SER A 561 15.79 -12.17 -26.73
C SER A 561 15.71 -11.97 -28.24
N THR A 562 16.86 -11.73 -28.87
CA THR A 562 16.98 -11.83 -30.33
C THR A 562 17.58 -13.19 -30.60
N ASN A 563 16.81 -14.10 -31.21
CA ASN A 563 17.33 -15.32 -31.81
C ASN A 563 18.30 -14.93 -32.92
N ARG A 564 19.58 -14.77 -32.60
CA ARG A 564 20.67 -14.75 -33.58
C ARG A 564 21.54 -15.97 -33.33
N THR A 565 21.29 -17.01 -34.11
CA THR A 565 22.25 -18.10 -34.31
C THR A 565 23.55 -17.49 -34.83
N THR A 566 24.55 -17.40 -33.97
CA THR A 566 25.91 -17.00 -34.33
C THR A 566 26.60 -18.17 -35.02
N ALA A 567 26.62 -18.15 -36.35
CA ALA A 567 27.68 -18.80 -37.12
C ALA A 567 28.96 -17.98 -36.92
N LYS A 568 29.99 -18.62 -36.34
CA LYS A 568 31.33 -18.04 -36.21
C LYS A 568 31.99 -18.04 -37.58
N SER A 569 32.25 -16.86 -38.14
CA SER A 569 33.32 -16.64 -39.11
C SER A 569 34.42 -15.89 -38.38
N SER A 570 35.52 -16.58 -38.12
CA SER A 570 36.78 -15.99 -37.67
C SER A 570 37.53 -15.52 -38.90
N ASP A 571 37.92 -14.25 -38.94
CA ASP A 571 39.17 -13.80 -39.56
C ASP A 571 39.47 -12.38 -39.07
N ASN A 572 40.63 -12.21 -38.45
CA ASN A 572 41.32 -10.93 -38.36
C ASN A 572 42.80 -11.21 -38.55
N VAL A 573 43.32 -10.67 -39.65
CA VAL A 573 44.72 -10.65 -40.04
C VAL A 573 45.37 -9.42 -39.41
N THR A 574 46.48 -9.62 -38.71
CA THR A 574 47.55 -8.61 -38.63
C THR A 574 48.90 -9.35 -38.73
N GLN A 575 49.53 -9.22 -39.90
CA GLN A 575 50.96 -9.45 -40.17
C GLN A 575 51.81 -8.33 -39.51
N PRO A 576 53.17 -8.37 -39.45
CA PRO A 576 54.13 -9.08 -40.32
C PRO A 576 55.22 -9.82 -39.48
N SER A 577 56.29 -10.47 -39.96
CA SER A 577 57.11 -10.44 -41.18
C SER A 577 58.06 -11.65 -41.12
N GLY A 578 58.40 -12.22 -42.28
CA GLY A 578 59.78 -12.67 -42.56
C GLY A 578 60.17 -14.14 -42.38
N ALA A 579 60.63 -14.71 -43.50
CA ALA A 579 61.65 -15.75 -43.65
C ALA A 579 61.23 -17.24 -43.76
N ALA A 580 61.47 -17.74 -44.97
CA ALA A 580 62.14 -18.98 -45.34
C ALA A 580 61.39 -20.33 -45.33
N GLU A 581 61.22 -20.84 -46.56
CA GLU A 581 61.53 -22.20 -47.06
C GLU A 581 61.06 -23.42 -46.24
N SER A 582 60.04 -24.15 -46.71
CA SER A 582 60.14 -25.30 -47.63
C SER A 582 60.70 -26.58 -46.99
N THR A 583 59.83 -27.57 -46.70
CA THR A 583 59.88 -28.92 -47.29
C THR A 583 58.78 -29.86 -46.73
N ALA A 584 58.01 -30.41 -47.69
CA ALA A 584 57.55 -31.81 -47.86
C ALA A 584 57.28 -32.74 -46.64
N ALA A 585 56.07 -33.33 -46.60
CA ALA A 585 55.79 -34.74 -46.98
C ALA A 585 54.74 -35.49 -46.11
N ILE A 586 54.14 -36.53 -46.73
CA ILE A 586 53.46 -37.73 -46.19
C ILE A 586 51.93 -37.59 -45.93
N ILE A 587 50.97 -38.08 -46.75
CA ILE A 587 50.62 -39.41 -47.33
C ILE A 587 49.50 -40.16 -46.53
N GLN A 588 48.45 -40.54 -47.27
CA GLN A 588 47.50 -41.68 -47.19
C GLN A 588 46.18 -41.69 -46.37
N HIS A 589 45.08 -41.77 -47.17
CA HIS A 589 43.98 -42.77 -47.20
C HIS A 589 43.55 -43.55 -45.93
N THR A 590 42.23 -43.67 -45.68
CA THR A 590 41.39 -44.87 -46.04
C THR A 590 39.97 -44.92 -45.40
N LYS A 591 39.02 -45.45 -46.20
CA LYS A 591 37.96 -46.47 -45.92
C LYS A 591 36.75 -46.21 -44.99
N HIS A 592 35.57 -46.49 -45.57
CA HIS A 592 34.30 -46.93 -44.95
C HIS A 592 34.34 -48.41 -44.48
N PRO A 593 33.48 -48.88 -43.52
CA PRO A 593 32.19 -49.55 -43.90
C PRO A 593 31.00 -49.60 -42.86
N LYS A 594 29.79 -49.87 -43.43
CA LYS A 594 28.61 -50.71 -43.00
C LYS A 594 27.51 -50.30 -41.96
N ARG A 595 26.28 -50.07 -42.52
CA ARG A 595 24.88 -50.59 -42.30
C ARG A 595 24.27 -50.96 -40.92
N HIS A 596 23.01 -50.50 -40.67
CA HIS A 596 21.69 -51.24 -40.61
C HIS A 596 20.53 -50.20 -40.43
N SER A 597 19.58 -50.01 -41.37
CA SER A 597 18.28 -50.68 -41.63
C SER A 597 17.07 -50.21 -40.77
N PHE A 598 16.13 -49.46 -41.36
CA PHE A 598 14.66 -49.64 -41.26
C PHE A 598 13.95 -49.01 -42.48
N TYR A 599 12.80 -49.59 -42.83
CA TYR A 599 12.13 -49.73 -44.14
C TYR A 599 11.55 -48.44 -44.80
N GLN A 600 11.66 -48.33 -46.13
CA GLN A 600 10.95 -47.39 -47.01
C GLN A 600 10.07 -48.19 -48.00
N LEU A 601 8.84 -47.73 -48.24
CA LEU A 601 7.96 -48.24 -49.30
C LEU A 601 8.32 -47.57 -50.65
N PRO A 602 8.18 -48.26 -51.80
CA PRO A 602 8.59 -47.74 -53.10
C PRO A 602 7.45 -47.01 -53.83
N ASP A 603 7.72 -45.81 -54.34
CA ASP A 603 6.88 -45.17 -55.35
C ASP A 603 7.40 -45.53 -56.75
N ASP A 604 6.53 -46.13 -57.56
CA ASP A 604 6.76 -46.54 -58.95
C ASP A 604 6.88 -45.33 -59.91
N PRO A 605 7.55 -45.50 -61.08
CA PRO A 605 7.77 -44.43 -62.03
C PRO A 605 6.61 -44.27 -63.05
N ASN A 606 6.25 -43.00 -63.34
CA ASN A 606 5.64 -42.39 -64.56
C ASN A 606 5.15 -43.31 -65.72
N PRO A 607 4.10 -42.93 -66.53
CA PRO A 607 3.94 -41.56 -67.10
C PRO A 607 2.51 -41.04 -67.44
N VAL A 608 2.42 -39.71 -67.60
CA VAL A 608 1.65 -38.89 -68.57
C VAL A 608 0.20 -39.29 -68.95
N GLY A 609 -0.74 -38.39 -68.69
CA GLY A 609 -1.94 -38.19 -69.54
C GLY A 609 -3.26 -37.91 -68.82
N GLU A 610 -3.93 -36.84 -69.23
CA GLU A 610 -5.35 -36.50 -69.05
C GLU A 610 -5.84 -35.79 -67.77
N GLN A 611 -6.31 -34.57 -68.01
CA GLN A 611 -7.19 -33.79 -67.15
C GLN A 611 -8.58 -34.43 -67.06
N SER A 612 -9.17 -34.49 -65.87
CA SER A 612 -10.61 -34.51 -65.69
C SER A 612 -11.03 -33.64 -64.49
N ARG A 613 -12.24 -33.11 -64.60
CA ARG A 613 -12.78 -31.90 -63.96
C ARG A 613 -13.32 -32.14 -62.55
N MET A 614 -13.07 -31.14 -61.71
CA MET A 614 -13.77 -30.61 -60.52
C MET A 614 -14.88 -31.42 -59.82
N ASP A 615 -14.82 -31.42 -58.48
CA ASP A 615 -15.99 -31.06 -57.67
C ASP A 615 -15.65 -29.88 -56.75
N THR A 616 -16.48 -28.83 -56.78
CA THR A 616 -16.25 -27.52 -56.14
C THR A 616 -17.02 -27.36 -54.83
N SER A 617 -17.54 -28.46 -54.30
CA SER A 617 -18.40 -28.50 -53.11
C SER A 617 -17.69 -28.35 -51.75
N PHE A 618 -16.37 -28.13 -51.71
CA PHE A 618 -15.59 -28.07 -50.46
C PHE A 618 -14.79 -26.76 -50.22
N ARG A 619 -15.20 -25.62 -50.80
CA ARG A 619 -14.53 -24.33 -50.53
C ARG A 619 -15.39 -23.41 -49.65
N PRO A 620 -14.94 -23.03 -48.43
CA PRO A 620 -15.55 -21.94 -47.68
C PRO A 620 -15.14 -20.59 -48.30
N ASP A 621 -16.11 -19.70 -48.50
CA ASP A 621 -15.91 -18.33 -48.98
C ASP A 621 -15.16 -17.49 -47.93
N TYR A 622 -14.02 -16.93 -48.33
CA TYR A 622 -13.34 -15.85 -47.59
C TYR A 622 -13.34 -14.59 -48.44
N ASP A 623 -13.93 -13.54 -47.87
CA ASP A 623 -14.00 -12.18 -48.39
C ASP A 623 -12.60 -11.50 -48.38
N ASN A 624 -12.39 -10.66 -49.38
CA ASN A 624 -11.12 -10.07 -49.75
C ASN A 624 -10.75 -8.88 -48.85
N SER A 625 -9.84 -9.09 -47.90
CA SER A 625 -9.02 -7.99 -47.36
C SER A 625 -7.53 -8.25 -47.63
N LYS A 626 -6.99 -7.50 -48.59
CA LYS A 626 -5.60 -7.55 -49.05
C LYS A 626 -4.63 -7.14 -47.93
N THR A 627 -3.70 -8.02 -47.56
CA THR A 627 -2.53 -7.69 -46.74
C THR A 627 -1.31 -7.66 -47.65
N TYR A 628 -0.62 -6.52 -47.73
CA TYR A 628 0.64 -6.40 -48.47
C TYR A 628 1.80 -6.81 -47.55
N THR A 629 2.61 -7.77 -48.00
CA THR A 629 3.87 -8.14 -47.35
C THR A 629 5.01 -7.76 -48.28
N ASN A 630 5.76 -6.72 -47.93
CA ASN A 630 6.99 -6.35 -48.63
C ASN A 630 8.08 -7.39 -48.35
N VAL A 631 8.46 -8.14 -49.38
CA VAL A 631 9.64 -9.02 -49.36
C VAL A 631 10.78 -8.26 -50.03
N LEU A 632 11.73 -7.78 -49.24
CA LEU A 632 12.99 -7.22 -49.73
C LEU A 632 13.91 -8.37 -50.16
N GLY A 633 14.07 -8.55 -51.48
CA GLY A 633 15.11 -9.37 -52.06
C GLY A 633 16.48 -8.66 -52.02
N PRO A 634 17.61 -9.40 -52.03
CA PRO A 634 18.93 -8.80 -51.97
C PRO A 634 19.45 -8.48 -53.38
N LYS A 635 20.13 -7.34 -53.55
CA LYS A 635 21.09 -7.04 -54.63
C LYS A 635 21.94 -5.83 -54.18
N ILE A 636 23.22 -6.06 -53.87
CA ILE A 636 24.39 -5.80 -54.74
C ILE A 636 24.54 -4.31 -55.04
N GLY A 637 25.62 -3.71 -54.53
CA GLY A 637 25.95 -2.29 -54.69
C GLY A 637 26.69 -1.97 -55.97
N ASP A 638 26.74 -0.68 -56.30
CA ASP A 638 27.98 0.03 -56.64
C ASP A 638 27.76 1.56 -56.64
N HIS A 639 28.86 2.29 -56.50
CA HIS A 639 29.05 3.73 -56.29
C HIS A 639 28.41 4.72 -57.32
N SER A 640 28.07 5.95 -56.88
CA SER A 640 28.59 7.25 -57.41
C SER A 640 27.80 8.49 -56.90
N ASP A 641 28.48 9.63 -56.93
CA ASP A 641 28.23 10.97 -56.36
C ASP A 641 26.91 11.70 -56.68
N GLY A 642 26.60 12.71 -55.84
CA GLY A 642 26.12 14.02 -56.33
C GLY A 642 24.75 14.54 -55.86
N ASP A 643 24.80 15.55 -54.97
CA ASP A 643 23.99 16.79 -54.87
C ASP A 643 22.44 16.84 -54.80
N GLU A 644 22.01 17.91 -54.14
CA GLU A 644 20.71 18.31 -53.58
C GLU A 644 19.56 18.62 -54.57
N VAL A 645 18.31 18.67 -54.06
CA VAL A 645 17.41 19.86 -53.98
C VAL A 645 15.98 19.42 -53.52
N PRO A 646 15.30 20.15 -52.60
CA PRO A 646 13.97 19.80 -52.08
C PRO A 646 12.83 20.49 -52.84
N LEU A 647 11.78 19.74 -53.20
CA LEU A 647 10.55 20.28 -53.80
C LEU A 647 9.51 20.59 -52.71
N THR A 648 9.52 21.84 -52.25
CA THR A 648 8.32 22.51 -51.74
C THR A 648 7.68 23.28 -52.91
N GLU A 649 6.35 23.47 -52.85
CA GLU A 649 5.48 24.19 -53.81
C GLU A 649 4.80 23.35 -54.92
N ILE A 650 3.63 22.77 -54.59
CA ILE A 650 2.49 22.72 -55.52
C ILE A 650 1.21 23.06 -54.72
N ARG A 651 0.65 24.26 -54.95
CA ARG A 651 -0.70 24.67 -54.50
C ARG A 651 -1.74 24.16 -55.50
N VAL A 652 -2.86 23.63 -55.01
CA VAL A 652 -4.07 23.36 -55.80
C VAL A 652 -5.24 24.13 -55.19
N ASN A 653 -5.79 25.06 -55.98
CA ASN A 653 -7.02 25.81 -55.70
C ASN A 653 -8.24 24.87 -55.70
N LYS A 654 -9.14 25.04 -54.73
CA LYS A 654 -10.48 24.43 -54.74
C LYS A 654 -11.52 25.50 -54.38
N GLU A 655 -12.16 26.06 -55.39
CA GLU A 655 -13.48 26.69 -55.26
C GLU A 655 -14.53 25.68 -55.73
N PHE A 656 -15.55 25.45 -54.90
CA PHE A 656 -16.87 24.97 -55.34
C PHE A 656 -17.91 25.60 -54.43
N THR A 657 -18.67 26.54 -54.98
CA THR A 657 -19.88 27.11 -54.39
C THR A 657 -21.06 26.30 -54.89
N GLN A 658 -21.87 25.75 -53.99
CA GLN A 658 -23.06 24.98 -54.30
C GLN A 658 -24.29 25.79 -53.85
N THR A 659 -25.15 26.14 -54.80
CA THR A 659 -26.52 26.62 -54.55
C THR A 659 -27.46 25.75 -55.35
N THR A 660 -28.42 25.10 -54.67
CA THR A 660 -29.86 25.19 -54.99
C THR A 660 -30.69 24.41 -53.97
N HIS A 661 -31.66 25.15 -53.42
CA HIS A 661 -32.89 24.82 -52.68
C HIS A 661 -32.83 24.16 -51.30
#